data_AF-A0AAJ0AJT6-F1
#
_entry.id   AF-A0AAJ0AJT6-F1
#
_cell.length_a   1.000
_cell.length_b   1.000
_cell.length_c   1.000
_cell.angle_alpha   90.00
_cell.angle_beta   90.00
_cell.angle_gamma   90.00
#
_symmetry.space_group_name_H-M   'P 1'
#
loop_
_entity.id
_entity.type
_entity.pdbx_description
1 polymer ?
#
loop_
_entity_poly.entity_id
_entity_poly.type
_entity_poly.pdbx_seq_one_letter_code
_entity_poly.pdbx_strand_id
1 'polypeptide(L)'
;MSKLSSYAHVPMKDRITVTLLCCVSFVCIESLRNKWRPALTHLSNGLRIIESLPMSMLNELRDAVPAHASADPSEDVLAMDYILRLFATWEISCALFAENFKPVIAIKLYEGRELDGTLLDEFETITDAHRAIVQYTRDVFALVWLTKEQQGDDEFWARPVPHRQHKILMERGDHLTGLFQRFMETPRAPASGTEEHYSICLDMLHYKCARLICQTLHQKPHQRQQSLDVVAQHAELVALATLLHQGLVTKQRDTGALPRSFTLDIGIIPPLYFILVTCQDPVIQGKALGVLRNYPQRENLWDGNFVRNLLVTVENMATYPHEVPAIAEEKTGFDLNVQHGHQDLVQAVAFNAYGDRCATGSVDGKIKVFNRHKDGVWHHCDTWGAHGGEILELQWLPPTVYPNLIASLGIEGRFKLWAEDPSAAPGRRFSASSRATTSKAAYEMRSPKYPYRSFSMKHNEETRHTYLALLSTEGRLVVYENEQPENMSEYTQIDELSICPKPSRGEEISFKVRFDPNLDPCYNALRAGVASDSLGLVVAGMSSVKIYRSRDVIATSYGVAQTQREFYLAVEVGVHRGLVRDVAWATGNIRGYDTIATACQDGCVRVFRIDTPHSADDGKTWATTELTKHENHYAQASSKAGQPNDKQQQQHQSGLSASLAKSGSHVERHFSGQPGQVKHVFKEVAKLDSHRTPVWRVGFDDDGQILASTGDDGKLVCYRQTPSGTWAKSSELAMIKTRMATV
;
A
#
# COMPACT_ATOMS: atom_id res chain seq x y z
N MET A 1 -2.26 -14.89 -21.10
CA MET A 1 -1.43 -15.58 -22.12
C MET A 1 -1.57 -15.03 -23.55
N SER A 2 -2.48 -14.09 -23.87
CA SER A 2 -2.71 -13.64 -25.26
C SER A 2 -1.81 -12.50 -25.80
N LYS A 3 -1.08 -11.76 -24.94
CA LYS A 3 -0.15 -10.69 -25.35
C LYS A 3 1.31 -11.15 -25.60
N LEU A 4 1.66 -12.39 -25.27
CA LEU A 4 3.00 -12.94 -25.53
C LEU A 4 3.17 -13.46 -26.97
N SER A 5 2.08 -13.60 -27.72
CA SER A 5 2.09 -14.00 -29.13
C SER A 5 2.49 -12.86 -30.07
N SER A 6 2.26 -11.59 -29.69
CA SER A 6 2.66 -10.41 -30.49
C SER A 6 4.17 -10.17 -30.51
N TYR A 7 4.94 -10.90 -29.70
CA TYR A 7 6.40 -10.86 -29.66
C TYR A 7 7.04 -12.06 -30.35
N ALA A 8 6.36 -12.69 -31.32
CA ALA A 8 6.79 -13.90 -32.05
C ALA A 8 8.25 -13.87 -32.57
N HIS A 9 8.84 -12.68 -32.75
CA HIS A 9 10.19 -12.45 -33.26
C HIS A 9 11.30 -12.48 -32.18
N VAL A 10 10.95 -12.38 -30.89
CA VAL A 10 11.90 -12.45 -29.76
C VAL A 10 12.17 -13.92 -29.43
N PRO A 11 13.42 -14.36 -29.22
CA PRO A 11 13.72 -15.74 -28.81
C PRO A 11 12.86 -16.19 -27.62
N MET A 12 12.37 -17.44 -27.66
CA MET A 12 11.48 -17.98 -26.61
C MET A 12 12.11 -17.89 -25.22
N LYS A 13 13.43 -18.07 -25.13
CA LYS A 13 14.22 -17.93 -23.91
C LYS A 13 14.06 -16.53 -23.30
N ASP A 14 14.20 -15.48 -24.10
CA ASP A 14 14.15 -14.09 -23.62
C ASP A 14 12.75 -13.70 -23.16
N ARG A 15 11.70 -14.20 -23.82
CA ARG A 15 10.31 -13.99 -23.37
C ARG A 15 10.03 -14.62 -22.01
N ILE A 16 10.57 -15.82 -21.78
CA ILE A 16 10.46 -16.51 -20.48
C ILE A 16 11.23 -15.72 -19.43
N THR A 17 12.47 -15.28 -19.74
CA THR A 17 13.30 -14.47 -18.84
C THR A 17 12.56 -13.20 -18.39
N VAL A 18 12.03 -12.43 -19.34
CA VAL A 18 11.28 -11.20 -19.05
C VAL A 18 10.03 -11.49 -18.21
N THR A 19 9.30 -12.56 -18.53
CA THR A 19 8.09 -12.93 -17.77
C THR A 19 8.42 -13.31 -16.33
N LEU A 20 9.47 -14.10 -16.12
CA LEU A 20 9.93 -14.48 -14.78
C LEU A 20 10.48 -13.28 -14.01
N LEU A 21 11.19 -12.36 -14.70
CA LEU A 21 11.64 -11.11 -14.10
C LEU A 21 10.46 -10.23 -13.65
N CYS A 22 9.40 -10.13 -14.46
CA CYS A 22 8.16 -9.46 -14.03
C CYS A 22 7.56 -10.13 -12.79
N CYS A 23 7.52 -11.46 -12.74
CA CYS A 23 7.07 -12.18 -11.54
C CYS A 23 7.94 -11.84 -10.32
N VAL A 24 9.26 -11.81 -10.45
CA VAL A 24 10.20 -11.39 -9.39
C VAL A 24 9.87 -9.97 -8.91
N SER A 25 9.75 -9.00 -9.82
CA SER A 25 9.44 -7.61 -9.46
C SER A 25 8.10 -7.48 -8.73
N PHE A 26 7.05 -8.17 -9.20
CA PHE A 26 5.75 -8.13 -8.53
C PHE A 26 5.77 -8.84 -7.17
N VAL A 27 6.49 -9.96 -7.03
CA VAL A 27 6.69 -10.60 -5.72
C VAL A 27 7.34 -9.61 -4.76
N CYS A 28 8.40 -8.91 -5.17
CA CYS A 28 9.08 -7.91 -4.35
C CYS A 28 8.18 -6.73 -3.99
N ILE A 29 7.48 -6.14 -4.96
CA ILE A 29 6.59 -4.98 -4.74
C ILE A 29 5.46 -5.34 -3.77
N GLU A 30 4.79 -6.47 -3.99
CA GLU A 30 3.68 -6.90 -3.14
C GLU A 30 4.17 -7.35 -1.76
N SER A 31 5.36 -7.96 -1.68
CA SER A 31 6.04 -8.22 -0.41
C SER A 31 6.26 -6.90 0.33
N LEU A 32 6.93 -5.91 -0.25
CA LEU A 32 7.22 -4.61 0.37
C LEU A 32 5.96 -3.88 0.85
N ARG A 33 4.82 -4.07 0.18
CA ARG A 33 3.49 -3.57 0.56
C ARG A 33 2.77 -4.39 1.64
N ASN A 34 3.40 -5.44 2.16
CA ASN A 34 2.83 -6.43 3.09
C ASN A 34 1.59 -7.17 2.55
N LYS A 35 1.47 -7.28 1.22
CA LYS A 35 0.40 -7.99 0.50
C LYS A 35 0.87 -9.40 0.11
N TRP A 36 0.97 -10.29 1.10
CA TRP A 36 1.52 -11.63 0.91
C TRP A 36 0.70 -12.52 -0.03
N ARG A 37 -0.64 -12.40 -0.07
CA ARG A 37 -1.49 -13.21 -0.97
C ARG A 37 -1.23 -12.89 -2.46
N PRO A 38 -1.25 -11.61 -2.90
CA PRO A 38 -0.77 -11.25 -4.24
C PRO A 38 0.66 -11.69 -4.53
N ALA A 39 1.59 -11.50 -3.58
CA ALA A 39 2.98 -11.91 -3.75
C ALA A 39 3.11 -13.42 -4.01
N LEU A 40 2.43 -14.26 -3.21
CA LEU A 40 2.36 -15.71 -3.42
C LEU A 40 1.71 -16.07 -4.76
N THR A 41 0.72 -15.30 -5.23
CA THR A 41 0.08 -15.51 -6.52
C THR A 41 1.08 -15.26 -7.67
N HIS A 42 1.85 -14.19 -7.60
CA HIS A 42 2.90 -13.90 -8.60
C HIS A 42 4.01 -14.97 -8.58
N LEU A 43 4.42 -15.42 -7.39
CA LEU A 43 5.39 -16.50 -7.22
C LEU A 43 4.88 -17.81 -7.82
N SER A 44 3.65 -18.22 -7.48
CA SER A 44 3.02 -19.45 -7.99
C SER A 44 2.88 -19.43 -9.50
N ASN A 45 2.52 -18.29 -10.09
CA ASN A 45 2.46 -18.14 -11.55
C ASN A 45 3.84 -18.28 -12.20
N GLY A 46 4.89 -17.73 -11.59
CA GLY A 46 6.26 -17.92 -12.07
C GLY A 46 6.72 -19.38 -11.98
N LEU A 47 6.44 -20.06 -10.86
CA LEU A 47 6.75 -21.49 -10.67
C LEU A 47 6.02 -22.37 -11.69
N ARG A 48 4.77 -22.07 -12.06
CA ARG A 48 4.04 -22.79 -13.13
C ARG A 48 4.73 -22.65 -14.49
N ILE A 49 5.34 -21.51 -14.78
CA ILE A 49 6.14 -21.33 -16.00
C ILE A 49 7.39 -22.21 -15.92
N ILE A 50 8.08 -22.22 -14.77
CA ILE A 50 9.30 -23.03 -14.55
C ILE A 50 8.99 -24.53 -14.61
N GLU A 51 7.81 -24.96 -14.14
CA GLU A 51 7.34 -26.34 -14.23
C GLU A 51 7.34 -26.84 -15.68
N SER A 52 7.02 -25.97 -16.64
CA SER A 52 6.97 -26.29 -18.06
C SER A 52 8.34 -26.34 -18.77
N LEU A 53 9.42 -25.89 -18.13
CA LEU A 53 10.76 -25.85 -18.73
C LEU A 53 11.40 -27.25 -18.80
N PRO A 54 12.26 -27.57 -19.77
CA PRO A 54 12.97 -28.85 -19.78
C PRO A 54 13.99 -28.94 -18.63
N MET A 55 14.27 -30.15 -18.16
CA MET A 55 15.25 -30.39 -17.07
C MET A 55 16.64 -29.83 -17.37
N SER A 56 17.04 -29.80 -18.65
CA SER A 56 18.33 -29.23 -19.08
C SER A 56 18.51 -27.77 -18.67
N MET A 57 17.43 -26.99 -18.57
CA MET A 57 17.46 -25.58 -18.13
C MET A 57 17.64 -25.44 -16.61
N LEU A 58 17.44 -26.51 -15.84
CA LEU A 58 17.62 -26.55 -14.39
C LEU A 58 18.94 -27.23 -13.99
N ASN A 59 19.72 -27.74 -14.95
CA ASN A 59 21.01 -28.39 -14.67
C ASN A 59 22.02 -27.43 -14.02
N GLU A 60 21.95 -26.12 -14.29
CA GLU A 60 22.79 -25.10 -13.62
C GLU A 60 22.43 -24.92 -12.13
N LEU A 61 21.22 -25.33 -11.71
CA LEU A 61 20.85 -25.45 -10.30
C LEU A 61 21.36 -26.76 -9.68
N ARG A 62 21.88 -27.68 -10.50
CA ARG A 62 22.43 -28.99 -10.15
C ARG A 62 23.97 -28.99 -10.14
N ASP A 63 24.62 -28.35 -11.12
CA ASP A 63 26.06 -28.42 -11.38
C ASP A 63 26.78 -27.04 -11.20
N ALA A 64 28.12 -27.06 -11.20
CA ALA A 64 29.00 -26.01 -10.66
C ALA A 64 29.44 -24.90 -11.62
N VAL A 65 29.06 -23.65 -11.29
CA VAL A 65 29.57 -22.35 -11.80
C VAL A 65 28.89 -21.83 -13.08
N PRO A 66 28.49 -20.54 -13.16
CA PRO A 66 28.13 -19.91 -14.42
C PRO A 66 29.35 -19.83 -15.34
N ALA A 67 29.22 -20.32 -16.58
CA ALA A 67 30.30 -20.33 -17.59
C ALA A 67 30.81 -18.93 -18.05
N HIS A 68 30.47 -17.84 -17.35
CA HIS A 68 30.82 -16.46 -17.71
C HIS A 68 31.40 -15.68 -16.51
N ALA A 69 32.52 -16.16 -15.95
CA ALA A 69 33.48 -15.27 -15.27
C ALA A 69 34.50 -14.65 -16.26
N SER A 70 34.31 -14.89 -17.57
CA SER A 70 35.11 -14.30 -18.64
C SER A 70 34.23 -13.94 -19.84
N ALA A 71 33.51 -12.81 -19.78
CA ALA A 71 33.02 -12.12 -20.97
C ALA A 71 32.60 -10.69 -20.60
N ASP A 72 33.11 -9.76 -21.41
CA ASP A 72 32.74 -8.36 -21.66
C ASP A 72 31.59 -7.72 -20.84
N PRO A 73 31.77 -6.52 -20.21
CA PRO A 73 30.74 -5.83 -19.41
C PRO A 73 29.57 -5.24 -20.22
N SER A 74 29.38 -5.68 -21.47
CA SER A 74 28.47 -5.07 -22.44
C SER A 74 27.14 -5.84 -22.62
N GLU A 75 26.97 -7.02 -22.02
CA GLU A 75 25.74 -7.83 -22.06
C GLU A 75 25.10 -8.03 -20.67
N ASP A 76 24.78 -6.93 -19.98
CA ASP A 76 24.02 -6.96 -18.72
C ASP A 76 22.51 -7.20 -18.98
N VAL A 77 22.15 -8.47 -19.20
CA VAL A 77 20.80 -8.99 -18.92
C VAL A 77 20.96 -10.02 -17.81
N LEU A 78 20.28 -9.82 -16.66
CA LEU A 78 20.21 -10.78 -15.55
C LEU A 78 20.06 -12.20 -16.11
N ALA A 79 21.12 -13.01 -15.97
CA ALA A 79 21.15 -14.35 -16.53
C ALA A 79 19.98 -15.17 -15.95
N MET A 80 19.26 -15.90 -16.82
CA MET A 80 18.15 -16.79 -16.46
C MET A 80 18.46 -17.65 -15.22
N ASP A 81 19.72 -18.07 -15.05
CA ASP A 81 20.21 -18.81 -13.89
C ASP A 81 19.95 -18.10 -12.56
N TYR A 82 20.24 -16.79 -12.46
CA TYR A 82 20.00 -16.02 -11.24
C TYR A 82 18.51 -15.96 -10.89
N ILE A 83 17.65 -15.77 -11.90
CA ILE A 83 16.19 -15.77 -11.72
C ILE A 83 15.72 -17.13 -11.19
N LEU A 84 16.21 -18.23 -11.77
CA LEU A 84 15.87 -19.57 -11.33
C LEU A 84 16.35 -19.85 -9.89
N ARG A 85 17.53 -19.35 -9.49
CA ARG A 85 18.00 -19.40 -8.09
C ARG A 85 17.08 -18.65 -7.15
N LEU A 86 16.63 -17.45 -7.51
CA LEU A 86 15.65 -16.70 -6.70
C LEU A 86 14.36 -17.48 -6.48
N PHE A 87 13.77 -18.05 -7.55
CA PHE A 87 12.56 -18.87 -7.42
C PHE A 87 12.79 -20.12 -6.55
N ALA A 88 13.93 -20.79 -6.74
CA ALA A 88 14.28 -21.98 -5.95
C ALA A 88 14.50 -21.65 -4.47
N THR A 89 15.03 -20.47 -4.15
CA THR A 89 15.13 -19.98 -2.78
C THR A 89 13.74 -19.62 -2.22
N TRP A 90 12.95 -18.85 -2.96
CA TRP A 90 11.65 -18.37 -2.49
C TRP A 90 10.61 -19.46 -2.27
N GLU A 91 10.59 -20.53 -3.07
CA GLU A 91 9.65 -21.63 -2.85
C GLU A 91 9.91 -22.37 -1.54
N ILE A 92 11.18 -22.54 -1.15
CA ILE A 92 11.60 -23.14 0.12
C ILE A 92 11.21 -22.23 1.28
N SER A 93 11.46 -20.93 1.12
CA SER A 93 11.03 -19.89 2.06
C SER A 93 9.52 -19.94 2.31
N CYS A 94 8.72 -20.08 1.24
CA CYS A 94 7.26 -20.15 1.32
C CYS A 94 6.76 -21.44 1.95
N ALA A 95 7.38 -22.58 1.62
CA ALA A 95 6.96 -23.89 2.11
C ALA A 95 6.96 -23.98 3.65
N LEU A 96 7.70 -23.11 4.33
CA LEU A 96 7.73 -23.03 5.80
C LEU A 96 6.49 -22.39 6.43
N PHE A 97 5.76 -21.51 5.74
CA PHE A 97 4.62 -20.79 6.33
C PHE A 97 3.33 -20.79 5.50
N ALA A 98 3.43 -20.92 4.18
CA ALA A 98 2.29 -20.91 3.29
C ALA A 98 1.68 -22.32 3.24
N GLU A 99 0.50 -22.46 3.83
CA GLU A 99 -0.26 -23.70 3.80
C GLU A 99 -0.51 -24.14 2.34
N ASN A 100 -0.20 -25.39 2.02
CA ASN A 100 -0.40 -25.98 0.70
C ASN A 100 0.35 -25.30 -0.47
N PHE A 101 1.53 -24.72 -0.22
CA PHE A 101 2.40 -24.21 -1.27
C PHE A 101 3.32 -25.29 -1.89
N LYS A 102 3.15 -25.62 -3.17
CA LYS A 102 3.94 -26.65 -3.89
C LYS A 102 5.34 -26.13 -4.27
N PRO A 103 6.45 -26.71 -3.77
CA PRO A 103 7.81 -26.35 -4.19
C PRO A 103 8.15 -27.06 -5.51
N VAL A 104 7.88 -26.39 -6.63
CA VAL A 104 7.95 -26.97 -7.98
C VAL A 104 9.38 -27.35 -8.36
N ILE A 105 10.36 -26.48 -8.11
CA ILE A 105 11.74 -26.71 -8.54
C ILE A 105 12.36 -27.82 -7.70
N ALA A 106 12.14 -27.83 -6.39
CA ALA A 106 12.61 -28.83 -5.46
C ALA A 106 12.09 -30.23 -5.83
N ILE A 107 10.78 -30.38 -6.07
CA ILE A 107 10.19 -31.67 -6.48
C ILE A 107 10.82 -32.15 -7.78
N LYS A 108 10.90 -31.27 -8.77
CA LYS A 108 11.40 -31.60 -10.10
C LYS A 108 12.87 -32.03 -10.11
N LEU A 109 13.71 -31.35 -9.31
CA LEU A 109 15.10 -31.76 -9.10
C LEU A 109 15.22 -33.05 -8.27
N TYR A 110 14.33 -33.25 -7.30
CA TYR A 110 14.30 -34.45 -6.45
C TYR A 110 13.92 -35.71 -7.22
N GLU A 111 12.85 -35.65 -8.00
CA GLU A 111 12.42 -36.75 -8.88
C GLU A 111 13.47 -37.07 -9.94
N GLY A 112 14.08 -36.04 -10.53
CA GLY A 112 15.12 -36.20 -11.56
C GLY A 112 16.43 -36.83 -11.07
N ARG A 113 16.62 -37.02 -9.76
CA ARG A 113 17.77 -37.73 -9.18
C ARG A 113 17.53 -39.21 -8.89
N GLU A 114 16.31 -39.71 -9.09
CA GLU A 114 15.98 -41.14 -8.98
C GLU A 114 16.49 -41.84 -7.70
N LEU A 115 16.55 -41.11 -6.57
CA LEU A 115 17.05 -41.63 -5.29
C LEU A 115 18.53 -42.00 -5.29
N ASP A 116 19.33 -41.28 -6.07
CA ASP A 116 20.77 -41.42 -6.06
C ASP A 116 21.31 -41.29 -4.62
N GLY A 117 22.10 -42.28 -4.20
CA GLY A 117 22.77 -42.37 -2.91
C GLY A 117 24.25 -42.00 -3.00
N THR A 118 24.70 -41.40 -4.11
CA THR A 118 26.06 -40.90 -4.30
C THR A 118 26.54 -40.09 -3.11
N LEU A 119 27.76 -40.41 -2.66
CA LEU A 119 28.45 -39.69 -1.61
C LEU A 119 28.95 -38.36 -2.17
N LEU A 120 28.92 -37.32 -1.33
CA LEU A 120 29.46 -36.01 -1.67
C LEU A 120 30.99 -36.01 -1.53
N ASP A 121 31.66 -35.30 -2.43
CA ASP A 121 33.09 -35.05 -2.38
C ASP A 121 33.47 -34.11 -1.21
N GLU A 122 34.76 -34.04 -0.90
CA GLU A 122 35.28 -33.11 0.11
C GLU A 122 35.13 -31.65 -0.34
N PHE A 123 34.83 -30.76 0.61
CA PHE A 123 34.70 -29.33 0.31
C PHE A 123 36.07 -28.69 0.16
N GLU A 124 36.35 -28.10 -1.00
CA GLU A 124 37.56 -27.30 -1.20
C GLU A 124 37.32 -25.82 -0.89
N THR A 125 36.08 -25.35 -1.07
CA THR A 125 35.67 -23.96 -0.91
C THR A 125 34.34 -23.83 -0.15
N ILE A 126 34.07 -22.63 0.36
CA ILE A 126 32.79 -22.28 1.02
C ILE A 126 31.61 -22.42 0.04
N THR A 127 31.84 -22.16 -1.25
CA THR A 127 30.84 -22.30 -2.30
C THR A 127 30.40 -23.75 -2.48
N ASP A 128 31.30 -24.71 -2.32
CA ASP A 128 30.98 -26.14 -2.38
C ASP A 128 30.08 -26.54 -1.22
N ALA A 129 30.40 -26.01 -0.04
CA ALA A 129 29.62 -26.21 1.18
C ALA A 129 28.20 -25.62 1.07
N HIS A 130 28.10 -24.37 0.61
CA HIS A 130 26.82 -23.68 0.34
C HIS A 130 25.94 -24.47 -0.64
N ARG A 131 26.52 -24.92 -1.76
CA ARG A 131 25.83 -25.72 -2.78
C ARG A 131 25.23 -26.99 -2.20
N ALA A 132 26.02 -27.73 -1.44
CA ALA A 132 25.60 -28.99 -0.85
C ALA A 132 24.45 -28.79 0.15
N ILE A 133 24.48 -27.70 0.92
CA ILE A 133 23.40 -27.32 1.85
C ILE A 133 22.13 -26.93 1.11
N VAL A 134 22.22 -26.08 0.09
CA VAL A 134 21.06 -25.62 -0.67
C VAL A 134 20.40 -26.81 -1.38
N GLN A 135 21.19 -27.73 -1.94
CA GLN A 135 20.69 -28.96 -2.51
C GLN A 135 19.97 -29.82 -1.45
N TYR A 136 20.63 -30.11 -0.33
CA TYR A 136 20.05 -30.89 0.76
C TYR A 136 18.72 -30.30 1.25
N THR A 137 18.69 -28.98 1.45
CA THR A 137 17.50 -28.26 1.90
C THR A 137 16.35 -28.46 0.91
N ARG A 138 16.58 -28.27 -0.40
CA ARG A 138 15.55 -28.51 -1.42
C ARG A 138 15.03 -29.95 -1.37
N ASP A 139 15.91 -30.93 -1.22
CA ASP A 139 15.54 -32.35 -1.19
C ASP A 139 14.64 -32.67 0.01
N VAL A 140 14.96 -32.11 1.18
CA VAL A 140 14.12 -32.23 2.37
C VAL A 140 12.73 -31.63 2.13
N PHE A 141 12.64 -30.41 1.58
CA PHE A 141 11.35 -29.77 1.34
C PHE A 141 10.52 -30.43 0.23
N ALA A 142 11.17 -31.04 -0.77
CA ALA A 142 10.51 -31.89 -1.74
C ALA A 142 9.87 -33.11 -1.05
N LEU A 143 10.62 -33.81 -0.19
CA LEU A 143 10.10 -34.95 0.55
C LEU A 143 8.98 -34.55 1.53
N VAL A 144 9.10 -33.41 2.22
CA VAL A 144 8.06 -32.83 3.08
C VAL A 144 6.76 -32.65 2.31
N TRP A 145 6.83 -32.09 1.09
CA TRP A 145 5.65 -31.91 0.25
C TRP A 145 5.04 -33.25 -0.22
N LEU A 146 5.88 -34.16 -0.74
CA LEU A 146 5.45 -35.45 -1.27
C LEU A 146 4.80 -36.35 -0.21
N THR A 147 5.15 -36.13 1.07
CA THR A 147 4.65 -36.92 2.21
C THR A 147 3.68 -36.16 3.12
N LYS A 148 3.25 -34.94 2.74
CA LYS A 148 2.47 -34.05 3.60
C LYS A 148 1.16 -34.65 4.13
N GLU A 149 0.49 -35.49 3.32
CA GLU A 149 -0.79 -36.13 3.68
C GLU A 149 -0.61 -37.42 4.50
N GLN A 150 0.64 -37.85 4.69
CA GLN A 150 1.02 -39.14 5.29
C GLN A 150 1.88 -38.94 6.55
N GLN A 151 1.89 -37.73 7.12
CA GLN A 151 2.67 -37.42 8.32
C GLN A 151 2.16 -38.21 9.53
N GLY A 152 3.03 -39.02 10.12
CA GLY A 152 2.68 -39.88 11.25
C GLY A 152 1.79 -41.08 10.93
N ASP A 153 1.70 -41.46 9.65
CA ASP A 153 1.14 -42.75 9.24
C ASP A 153 2.24 -43.84 9.27
N ASP A 154 2.29 -44.60 10.36
CA ASP A 154 3.30 -45.65 10.57
C ASP A 154 3.28 -46.72 9.47
N GLU A 155 2.11 -47.01 8.86
CA GLU A 155 1.98 -47.98 7.77
C GLU A 155 2.60 -47.45 6.48
N PHE A 156 2.38 -46.17 6.17
CA PHE A 156 3.00 -45.52 5.02
C PHE A 156 4.53 -45.48 5.15
N TRP A 157 5.06 -45.08 6.32
CA TRP A 157 6.50 -44.98 6.56
C TRP A 157 7.21 -46.33 6.65
N ALA A 158 6.48 -47.42 6.93
CA ALA A 158 7.01 -48.78 6.87
C ALA A 158 7.19 -49.31 5.44
N ARG A 159 6.61 -48.65 4.42
CA ARG A 159 6.73 -49.08 3.02
C ARG A 159 8.18 -48.90 2.52
N PRO A 160 8.69 -49.81 1.67
CA PRO A 160 10.09 -49.80 1.25
C PRO A 160 10.55 -48.48 0.60
N VAL A 161 9.71 -47.86 -0.23
CA VAL A 161 10.08 -46.65 -0.99
C VAL A 161 10.16 -45.41 -0.08
N PRO A 162 9.10 -44.99 0.65
CA PRO A 162 9.19 -43.85 1.58
C PRO A 162 10.28 -44.03 2.64
N HIS A 163 10.43 -45.25 3.18
CA HIS A 163 11.48 -45.56 4.14
C HIS A 163 12.88 -45.35 3.55
N ARG A 164 13.11 -45.83 2.31
CA ARG A 164 14.40 -45.68 1.63
C ARG A 164 14.70 -44.22 1.30
N GLN A 165 13.68 -43.46 0.86
CA GLN A 165 13.80 -42.02 0.55
C GLN A 165 14.22 -41.20 1.77
N HIS A 166 13.54 -41.42 2.90
CA HIS A 166 13.88 -40.76 4.17
C HIS A 166 15.27 -41.17 4.65
N LYS A 167 15.59 -42.47 4.62
CA LYS A 167 16.90 -42.99 5.02
C LYS A 167 18.06 -42.38 4.24
N ILE A 168 17.93 -42.25 2.91
CA ILE A 168 18.97 -41.63 2.07
C ILE A 168 19.21 -40.17 2.47
N LEU A 169 18.16 -39.40 2.76
CA LEU A 169 18.32 -38.02 3.22
C LEU A 169 18.91 -37.93 4.63
N MET A 170 18.58 -38.86 5.53
CA MET A 170 19.24 -38.93 6.84
C MET A 170 20.74 -39.24 6.70
N GLU A 171 21.10 -40.25 5.90
CA GLU A 171 22.50 -40.64 5.63
C GLU A 171 23.29 -39.49 4.96
N ARG A 172 22.69 -38.79 4.00
CA ARG A 172 23.27 -37.58 3.38
C ARG A 172 23.46 -36.46 4.38
N GLY A 173 22.48 -36.27 5.27
CA GLY A 173 22.59 -35.34 6.38
C GLY A 173 23.81 -35.65 7.24
N ASP A 174 24.02 -36.91 7.63
CA ASP A 174 25.16 -37.33 8.46
C ASP A 174 26.51 -37.09 7.77
N HIS A 175 26.59 -37.42 6.49
CA HIS A 175 27.79 -37.17 5.69
C HIS A 175 28.11 -35.68 5.58
N LEU A 176 27.09 -34.83 5.37
CA LEU A 176 27.24 -33.38 5.37
C LEU A 176 27.78 -32.86 6.71
N THR A 177 27.26 -33.33 7.85
CA THR A 177 27.78 -32.93 9.17
C THR A 177 29.29 -33.21 9.26
N GLY A 178 29.72 -34.41 8.85
CA GLY A 178 31.13 -34.79 8.88
C GLY A 178 32.01 -34.01 7.90
N LEU A 179 31.49 -33.67 6.71
CA LEU A 179 32.20 -32.82 5.74
C LEU A 179 32.39 -31.40 6.26
N PHE A 180 31.35 -30.81 6.87
CA PHE A 180 31.44 -29.48 7.46
C PHE A 180 32.45 -29.40 8.59
N GLN A 181 32.41 -30.37 9.51
CA GLN A 181 33.36 -30.42 10.62
C GLN A 181 34.80 -30.47 10.12
N ARG A 182 35.09 -31.36 9.16
CA ARG A 182 36.42 -31.47 8.55
C ARG A 182 36.83 -30.21 7.79
N PHE A 183 35.92 -29.59 7.02
CA PHE A 183 36.20 -28.35 6.30
C PHE A 183 36.58 -27.21 7.26
N MET A 184 35.85 -27.06 8.37
CA MET A 184 36.11 -26.04 9.39
C MET A 184 37.42 -26.24 10.15
N GLU A 185 37.98 -27.45 10.14
CA GLU A 185 39.31 -27.76 10.71
C GLU A 185 40.45 -27.45 9.73
N THR A 186 40.17 -27.17 8.46
CA THR A 186 41.19 -26.85 7.46
C THR A 186 41.70 -25.40 7.56
N PRO A 187 42.94 -25.10 7.12
CA PRO A 187 43.44 -23.73 7.03
C PRO A 187 42.67 -22.83 6.05
N ARG A 188 41.81 -23.41 5.19
CA ARG A 188 40.97 -22.70 4.23
C ARG A 188 39.64 -22.25 4.84
N ALA A 189 39.32 -22.68 6.06
CA ALA A 189 38.12 -22.26 6.76
C ALA A 189 38.12 -20.75 7.01
N PRO A 190 36.97 -20.07 6.84
CA PRO A 190 36.89 -18.63 7.07
C PRO A 190 37.10 -18.29 8.55
N ALA A 191 37.95 -17.29 8.80
CA ALA A 191 38.31 -16.87 10.15
C ALA A 191 37.10 -16.27 10.88
N SER A 192 37.01 -16.52 12.19
CA SER A 192 35.91 -16.02 13.02
C SER A 192 35.77 -14.50 12.89
N GLY A 193 34.55 -14.05 12.57
CA GLY A 193 34.21 -12.64 12.44
C GLY A 193 34.36 -12.05 11.02
N THR A 194 34.85 -12.79 10.02
CA THR A 194 34.82 -12.34 8.62
C THR A 194 33.43 -12.51 7.99
N GLU A 195 33.17 -11.85 6.86
CA GLU A 195 31.89 -11.99 6.14
C GLU A 195 31.66 -13.42 5.67
N GLU A 196 32.72 -14.10 5.21
CA GLU A 196 32.65 -15.50 4.80
C GLU A 196 32.32 -16.44 5.97
N HIS A 197 32.77 -16.10 7.19
CA HIS A 197 32.41 -16.84 8.39
C HIS A 197 30.93 -16.70 8.74
N TYR A 198 30.38 -15.48 8.65
CA TYR A 198 28.94 -15.30 8.84
C TYR A 198 28.11 -15.98 7.74
N SER A 199 28.61 -15.99 6.50
CA SER A 199 27.96 -16.69 5.37
C SER A 199 27.84 -18.20 5.65
N ILE A 200 28.93 -18.86 6.05
CA ILE A 200 28.89 -20.30 6.35
C ILE A 200 28.08 -20.60 7.62
N CYS A 201 28.05 -19.70 8.61
CA CYS A 201 27.17 -19.84 9.77
C CYS A 201 25.68 -19.75 9.39
N LEU A 202 25.32 -18.93 8.40
CA LEU A 202 23.96 -18.84 7.88
C LEU A 202 23.58 -20.13 7.14
N ASP A 203 24.47 -20.65 6.29
CA ASP A 203 24.26 -21.95 5.65
C ASP A 203 24.07 -23.05 6.70
N MET A 204 24.91 -23.08 7.73
CA MET A 204 24.81 -24.03 8.83
C MET A 204 23.45 -23.95 9.56
N LEU A 205 22.93 -22.75 9.77
CA LEU A 205 21.60 -22.54 10.37
C LEU A 205 20.51 -23.17 9.49
N HIS A 206 20.53 -22.92 8.18
CA HIS A 206 19.58 -23.51 7.24
C HIS A 206 19.67 -25.03 7.16
N TYR A 207 20.90 -25.55 7.09
CA TYR A 207 21.17 -26.98 7.09
C TYR A 207 20.64 -27.67 8.34
N LYS A 208 20.98 -27.16 9.53
CA LYS A 208 20.54 -27.74 10.80
C LYS A 208 19.01 -27.69 10.95
N CYS A 209 18.38 -26.61 10.46
CA CYS A 209 16.93 -26.50 10.40
C CYS A 209 16.32 -27.59 9.48
N ALA A 210 16.84 -27.74 8.25
CA ALA A 210 16.38 -28.75 7.31
C ALA A 210 16.60 -30.19 7.83
N ARG A 211 17.74 -30.45 8.48
CA ARG A 211 18.05 -31.73 9.10
C ARG A 211 17.05 -32.07 10.21
N LEU A 212 16.71 -31.11 11.06
CA LEU A 212 15.72 -31.30 12.12
C LEU A 212 14.30 -31.54 11.56
N ILE A 213 13.93 -30.86 10.48
CA ILE A 213 12.68 -31.13 9.74
C ILE A 213 12.69 -32.58 9.21
N CYS A 214 13.78 -33.02 8.59
CA CYS A 214 13.92 -34.37 8.06
C CYS A 214 13.86 -35.44 9.18
N GLN A 215 14.55 -35.20 10.31
CA GLN A 215 14.56 -36.10 11.46
C GLN A 215 13.16 -36.30 12.06
N THR A 216 12.34 -35.25 12.08
CA THR A 216 11.01 -35.26 12.70
C THR A 216 9.87 -35.54 11.72
N LEU A 217 10.18 -35.74 10.43
CA LEU A 217 9.18 -35.83 9.35
C LEU A 217 8.17 -36.97 9.52
N HIS A 218 8.61 -38.12 10.01
CA HIS A 218 7.77 -39.30 10.21
C HIS A 218 6.88 -39.22 11.45
N GLN A 219 7.07 -38.22 12.33
CA GLN A 219 6.38 -38.10 13.61
C GLN A 219 5.07 -37.32 13.44
N LYS A 220 4.00 -37.69 14.18
CA LYS A 220 2.77 -36.89 14.20
C LYS A 220 3.04 -35.50 14.77
N PRO A 221 2.38 -34.42 14.31
CA PRO A 221 2.60 -33.06 14.83
C PRO A 221 2.46 -32.93 16.36
N HIS A 222 1.53 -33.67 16.96
CA HIS A 222 1.29 -33.72 18.41
C HIS A 222 2.17 -34.75 19.15
N GLN A 223 2.84 -35.64 18.41
CA GLN A 223 3.77 -36.64 18.93
C GLN A 223 5.22 -36.34 18.56
N ARG A 224 5.54 -35.12 18.06
CA ARG A 224 6.92 -34.66 17.98
C ARG A 224 7.46 -34.61 19.40
N GLN A 225 8.05 -35.72 19.83
CA GLN A 225 8.55 -35.88 21.17
C GLN A 225 9.61 -34.80 21.34
N GLN A 226 9.47 -34.01 22.40
CA GLN A 226 10.54 -33.18 22.89
C GLN A 226 11.57 -34.07 23.56
N SER A 227 12.23 -34.90 22.76
CA SER A 227 13.46 -35.50 23.22
C SER A 227 14.38 -34.36 23.64
N LEU A 228 15.12 -34.58 24.72
CA LEU A 228 16.12 -33.61 25.18
C LEU A 228 17.10 -33.24 24.05
N ASP A 229 17.32 -34.17 23.12
CA ASP A 229 18.09 -33.97 21.89
C ASP A 229 17.46 -32.93 20.94
N VAL A 230 16.17 -33.03 20.62
CA VAL A 230 15.48 -32.07 19.73
C VAL A 230 15.47 -30.66 20.35
N VAL A 231 15.21 -30.56 21.66
CA VAL A 231 15.24 -29.28 22.39
C VAL A 231 16.65 -28.67 22.38
N ALA A 232 17.70 -29.50 22.54
CA ALA A 232 19.08 -29.06 22.42
C ALA A 232 19.42 -28.54 21.01
N GLN A 233 18.93 -29.22 19.96
CA GLN A 233 19.09 -28.77 18.58
C GLN A 233 18.35 -27.43 18.33
N HIS A 234 17.15 -27.23 18.87
CA HIS A 234 16.46 -25.92 18.81
C HIS A 234 17.28 -24.82 19.50
N ALA A 235 17.86 -25.10 20.67
CA ALA A 235 18.71 -24.13 21.38
C ALA A 235 19.95 -23.75 20.57
N GLU A 236 20.56 -24.72 19.86
CA GLU A 236 21.69 -24.50 18.98
C GLU A 236 21.33 -23.61 17.78
N LEU A 237 20.18 -23.84 17.15
CA LEU A 237 19.68 -22.98 16.06
C LEU A 237 19.49 -21.52 16.54
N VAL A 238 18.92 -21.32 17.74
CA VAL A 238 18.78 -19.97 18.32
C VAL A 238 20.14 -19.34 18.61
N ALA A 239 21.13 -20.11 19.06
CA ALA A 239 22.48 -19.60 19.30
C ALA A 239 23.15 -19.13 17.99
N LEU A 240 23.05 -19.91 16.91
CA LEU A 240 23.54 -19.52 15.58
C LEU A 240 22.83 -18.27 15.06
N ALA A 241 21.50 -18.21 15.16
CA ALA A 241 20.73 -17.02 14.77
C ALA A 241 21.12 -15.77 15.58
N THR A 242 21.43 -15.94 16.87
CA THR A 242 21.90 -14.85 17.74
C THR A 242 23.28 -14.35 17.32
N LEU A 243 24.21 -15.25 16.98
CA LEU A 243 25.54 -14.90 16.45
C LEU A 243 25.42 -14.07 15.16
N LEU A 244 24.60 -14.53 14.22
CA LEU A 244 24.35 -13.85 12.95
C LEU A 244 23.71 -12.46 13.16
N HIS A 245 22.74 -12.35 14.06
CA HIS A 245 22.12 -11.08 14.42
C HIS A 245 23.14 -10.09 15.00
N GLN A 246 23.99 -10.53 15.92
CA GLN A 246 25.03 -9.69 16.53
C GLN A 246 26.06 -9.19 15.52
N GLY A 247 26.51 -10.04 14.59
CA GLY A 247 27.41 -9.66 13.51
C GLY A 247 26.82 -8.57 12.62
N LEU A 248 25.54 -8.72 12.27
CA LEU A 248 24.83 -7.79 11.41
C LEU A 248 24.57 -6.43 12.09
N VAL A 249 24.19 -6.44 13.36
CA VAL A 249 24.02 -5.21 14.16
C VAL A 249 25.33 -4.44 14.30
N THR A 250 26.45 -5.14 14.47
CA THR A 250 27.78 -4.53 14.53
C THR A 250 28.12 -3.84 13.21
N LYS A 251 27.96 -4.53 12.08
CA LYS A 251 28.21 -3.98 10.73
C LYS A 251 27.34 -2.76 10.40
N GLN A 252 26.07 -2.75 10.84
CA GLN A 252 25.19 -1.60 10.64
C GLN A 252 25.62 -0.36 11.44
N ARG A 253 26.17 -0.54 12.66
CA ARG A 253 26.72 0.57 13.46
C ARG A 253 27.93 1.20 12.79
N ASP A 254 28.79 0.39 12.18
CA ASP A 254 30.01 0.86 11.52
C ASP A 254 29.75 1.58 10.20
N THR A 255 28.69 1.19 9.48
CA THR A 255 28.38 1.71 8.13
C THR A 255 27.42 2.92 8.14
N GLY A 256 26.81 3.26 9.28
CA GLY A 256 25.84 4.36 9.38
C GLY A 256 24.57 4.16 8.51
N ALA A 257 24.29 2.93 8.07
CA ALA A 257 23.18 2.61 7.19
C ALA A 257 21.80 2.76 7.87
N LEU A 258 20.76 2.96 7.07
CA LEU A 258 19.37 3.08 7.55
C LEU A 258 18.95 1.86 8.40
N PRO A 259 18.03 2.02 9.39
CA PRO A 259 17.72 0.98 10.38
C PRO A 259 17.08 -0.29 9.81
N ARG A 260 16.59 -0.26 8.56
CA ARG A 260 15.96 -1.40 7.90
C ARG A 260 16.40 -1.58 6.46
N SER A 261 16.89 -2.77 6.12
CA SER A 261 17.25 -3.16 4.75
C SER A 261 16.37 -4.32 4.26
N PHE A 262 16.21 -4.43 2.95
CA PHE A 262 15.49 -5.53 2.30
C PHE A 262 16.48 -6.41 1.55
N THR A 263 16.38 -7.73 1.71
CA THR A 263 17.15 -8.72 0.95
C THR A 263 16.21 -9.65 0.17
N LEU A 264 16.63 -10.05 -1.03
CA LEU A 264 15.91 -11.04 -1.83
C LEU A 264 16.18 -12.47 -1.35
N ASP A 265 17.24 -12.68 -0.57
CA ASP A 265 17.61 -13.99 -0.03
C ASP A 265 16.87 -14.31 1.26
N ILE A 266 17.11 -15.52 1.77
CA ILE A 266 16.64 -15.97 3.07
C ILE A 266 17.75 -15.74 4.10
N GLY A 267 17.36 -15.29 5.29
CA GLY A 267 18.25 -15.17 6.45
C GLY A 267 17.73 -15.99 7.63
N ILE A 268 17.70 -15.37 8.81
CA ILE A 268 17.39 -16.06 10.07
C ILE A 268 15.89 -16.11 10.39
N ILE A 269 15.03 -15.34 9.71
CA ILE A 269 13.60 -15.26 10.06
C ILE A 269 12.90 -16.62 9.90
N PRO A 270 13.05 -17.38 8.78
CA PRO A 270 12.30 -18.63 8.63
C PRO A 270 12.75 -19.75 9.58
N PRO A 271 14.05 -19.97 9.86
CA PRO A 271 14.48 -20.87 10.92
C PRO A 271 13.93 -20.48 12.30
N LEU A 272 13.91 -19.18 12.65
CA LEU A 272 13.34 -18.73 13.91
C LEU A 272 11.82 -18.95 13.97
N TYR A 273 11.09 -18.72 12.88
CA TYR A 273 9.68 -19.05 12.79
C TYR A 273 9.43 -20.54 13.00
N PHE A 274 10.22 -21.41 12.34
CA PHE A 274 10.16 -22.85 12.52
C PHE A 274 10.34 -23.25 13.99
N ILE A 275 11.31 -22.67 14.70
CA ILE A 275 11.52 -22.92 16.14
C ILE A 275 10.29 -22.48 16.94
N LEU A 276 9.72 -21.31 16.65
CA LEU A 276 8.57 -20.78 17.39
C LEU A 276 7.32 -21.66 17.26
N VAL A 277 7.11 -22.28 16.10
CA VAL A 277 5.95 -23.15 15.85
C VAL A 277 6.18 -24.62 16.22
N THR A 278 7.43 -25.05 16.44
CA THR A 278 7.76 -26.46 16.72
C THR A 278 8.34 -26.73 18.11
N CYS A 279 8.99 -25.74 18.73
CA CYS A 279 9.52 -25.83 20.08
C CYS A 279 8.41 -25.46 21.08
N GLN A 280 8.31 -26.18 22.20
CA GLN A 280 7.39 -25.86 23.32
C GLN A 280 8.17 -25.45 24.57
N ASP A 281 9.51 -25.33 24.48
CA ASP A 281 10.32 -24.80 25.57
C ASP A 281 10.20 -23.26 25.57
N PRO A 282 9.62 -22.67 26.63
CA PRO A 282 9.34 -21.24 26.67
C PRO A 282 10.62 -20.39 26.75
N VAL A 283 11.73 -20.94 27.26
CA VAL A 283 13.00 -20.23 27.35
C VAL A 283 13.61 -20.09 25.96
N ILE A 284 13.58 -21.16 25.16
CA ILE A 284 14.06 -21.15 23.77
C ILE A 284 13.17 -20.26 22.90
N GLN A 285 11.84 -20.39 23.01
CA GLN A 285 10.90 -19.53 22.29
C GLN A 285 11.09 -18.05 22.66
N GLY A 286 11.26 -17.72 23.95
CA GLY A 286 11.52 -16.36 24.41
C GLY A 286 12.81 -15.76 23.84
N LYS A 287 13.88 -16.57 23.75
CA LYS A 287 15.14 -16.15 23.09
C LYS A 287 14.94 -15.91 21.60
N ALA A 288 14.25 -16.81 20.89
CA ALA A 288 13.95 -16.66 19.47
C ALA A 288 13.12 -15.40 19.16
N LEU A 289 12.07 -15.12 19.95
CA LEU A 289 11.29 -13.88 19.86
C LEU A 289 12.15 -12.64 20.12
N GLY A 290 13.07 -12.72 21.08
CA GLY A 290 14.02 -11.65 21.39
C GLY A 290 14.91 -11.29 20.21
N VAL A 291 15.42 -12.28 19.47
CA VAL A 291 16.21 -12.07 18.26
C VAL A 291 15.36 -11.40 17.16
N LEU A 292 14.16 -11.92 16.88
CA LEU A 292 13.25 -11.34 15.87
C LEU A 292 12.85 -9.89 16.17
N ARG A 293 12.67 -9.53 17.45
CA ARG A 293 12.24 -8.18 17.86
C ARG A 293 13.20 -7.09 17.38
N ASN A 294 14.49 -7.38 17.37
CA ASN A 294 15.55 -6.43 17.04
C ASN A 294 16.24 -6.75 15.70
N TYR A 295 15.67 -7.66 14.91
CA TYR A 295 16.23 -8.02 13.62
C TYR A 295 15.98 -6.89 12.61
N PRO A 296 17.03 -6.31 12.02
CA PRO A 296 16.91 -5.07 11.24
C PRO A 296 16.60 -5.32 9.77
N GLN A 297 16.62 -6.57 9.28
CA GLN A 297 16.37 -6.86 7.87
C GLN A 297 14.99 -7.44 7.62
N ARG A 298 14.48 -7.17 6.44
CA ARG A 298 13.36 -7.88 5.84
C ARG A 298 13.90 -8.88 4.83
N GLU A 299 13.50 -10.15 4.95
CA GLU A 299 14.04 -11.26 4.16
C GLU A 299 12.97 -11.76 3.19
N ASN A 300 13.10 -11.45 1.90
CA ASN A 300 12.13 -11.83 0.87
C ASN A 300 10.67 -11.55 1.31
N LEU A 301 9.82 -12.57 1.41
CA LEU A 301 8.43 -12.50 1.86
C LEU A 301 8.28 -12.31 3.38
N TRP A 302 9.34 -12.49 4.16
CA TRP A 302 9.32 -12.46 5.63
C TRP A 302 9.62 -11.08 6.22
N ASP A 303 8.82 -10.69 7.21
CA ASP A 303 9.09 -9.57 8.10
C ASP A 303 9.07 -10.06 9.56
N GLY A 304 10.20 -9.92 10.26
CA GLY A 304 10.34 -10.40 11.64
C GLY A 304 9.37 -9.75 12.62
N ASN A 305 8.94 -8.51 12.40
CA ASN A 305 7.94 -7.86 13.24
C ASN A 305 6.54 -8.37 12.95
N PHE A 306 6.25 -8.69 11.69
CA PHE A 306 4.98 -9.30 11.33
C PHE A 306 4.86 -10.69 11.98
N VAL A 307 5.89 -11.53 11.85
CA VAL A 307 5.94 -12.87 12.49
C VAL A 307 5.74 -12.76 14.00
N ARG A 308 6.46 -11.84 14.66
CA ARG A 308 6.31 -11.60 16.10
C ARG A 308 4.88 -11.21 16.46
N ASN A 309 4.31 -10.23 15.76
CA ASN A 309 2.97 -9.73 16.07
C ASN A 309 1.90 -10.82 15.85
N LEU A 310 2.05 -11.64 14.81
CA LEU A 310 1.18 -12.77 14.56
C LEU A 310 1.22 -13.79 15.71
N LEU A 311 2.42 -14.18 16.15
CA LEU A 311 2.59 -15.20 17.18
C LEU A 311 2.21 -14.72 18.58
N VAL A 312 2.50 -13.46 18.93
CA VAL A 312 2.00 -12.86 20.19
C VAL A 312 0.47 -12.80 20.19
N THR A 313 -0.15 -12.57 19.03
CA THR A 313 -1.63 -12.60 18.92
C THR A 313 -2.17 -14.02 19.12
N VAL A 314 -1.49 -15.05 18.61
CA VAL A 314 -1.88 -16.46 18.74
C VAL A 314 -1.66 -16.99 20.16
N GLU A 315 -0.55 -16.65 20.83
CA GLU A 315 -0.30 -17.00 22.24
C GLU A 315 -1.35 -16.39 23.18
N ASN A 316 -1.78 -15.15 22.92
CA ASN A 316 -2.89 -14.52 23.65
C ASN A 316 -4.27 -15.15 23.36
N MET A 317 -4.41 -15.91 22.26
CA MET A 317 -5.63 -16.67 21.96
C MET A 317 -5.63 -18.09 22.56
N ALA A 318 -4.45 -18.68 22.78
CA ALA A 318 -4.32 -20.05 23.30
C ALA A 318 -4.62 -20.20 24.81
N THR A 319 -4.73 -19.08 25.55
CA THR A 319 -5.03 -19.05 26.99
C THR A 319 -6.53 -19.03 27.35
N TYR A 320 -7.44 -19.20 26.39
CA TYR A 320 -8.88 -19.35 26.66
C TYR A 320 -9.33 -20.81 26.41
N PRO A 321 -9.64 -21.59 27.46
CA PRO A 321 -10.35 -22.85 27.29
C PRO A 321 -11.77 -22.59 26.77
N HIS A 322 -12.21 -23.50 25.90
CA HIS A 322 -13.55 -23.57 25.32
C HIS A 322 -14.66 -23.61 26.37
N GLU A 323 -15.18 -22.45 26.74
CA GLU A 323 -16.60 -22.22 26.99
C GLU A 323 -16.92 -20.92 26.26
N VAL A 324 -17.99 -20.86 25.46
CA VAL A 324 -18.47 -19.58 24.90
C VAL A 324 -18.98 -18.79 26.10
N PRO A 325 -18.26 -17.77 26.60
CA PRO A 325 -18.79 -16.98 27.68
C PRO A 325 -19.78 -16.01 27.03
N ALA A 326 -20.95 -15.87 27.62
CA ALA A 326 -21.81 -14.74 27.35
C ALA A 326 -20.94 -13.47 27.34
N ILE A 327 -21.11 -12.62 26.33
CA ILE A 327 -20.39 -11.35 26.17
C ILE A 327 -20.51 -10.59 27.50
N ALA A 328 -19.48 -10.75 28.34
CA ALA A 328 -19.24 -9.84 29.42
C ALA A 328 -18.66 -8.61 28.73
N GLU A 329 -19.38 -7.51 28.79
CA GLU A 329 -18.90 -6.20 28.42
C GLU A 329 -17.61 -5.91 29.20
N GLU A 330 -16.46 -6.27 28.63
CA GLU A 330 -15.17 -5.77 29.06
C GLU A 330 -15.15 -4.27 28.76
N LYS A 331 -15.56 -3.49 29.75
CA LYS A 331 -15.37 -2.04 29.80
C LYS A 331 -13.88 -1.77 29.92
N THR A 332 -13.15 -1.96 28.83
CA THR A 332 -11.84 -1.34 28.66
C THR A 332 -12.09 0.16 28.61
N GLY A 333 -11.78 0.84 29.71
CA GLY A 333 -11.90 2.29 29.80
C GLY A 333 -11.10 2.93 28.68
N PHE A 334 -11.73 3.84 27.94
CA PHE A 334 -11.08 4.65 26.91
C PHE A 334 -10.05 5.57 27.60
N ASP A 335 -8.76 5.26 27.49
CA ASP A 335 -7.74 6.18 27.96
C ASP A 335 -7.57 7.31 26.94
N LEU A 336 -7.73 8.56 27.41
CA LEU A 336 -7.68 9.73 26.54
C LEU A 336 -6.23 9.97 26.10
N ASN A 337 -5.86 9.48 24.91
CA ASN A 337 -4.51 9.61 24.37
C ASN A 337 -4.04 11.07 24.14
N VAL A 338 -4.95 12.04 24.01
CA VAL A 338 -4.65 13.47 23.83
C VAL A 338 -5.61 14.32 24.65
N GLN A 339 -5.10 15.06 25.64
CA GLN A 339 -5.85 16.16 26.25
C GLN A 339 -5.65 17.42 25.39
N HIS A 340 -6.66 17.77 24.59
CA HIS A 340 -6.53 18.84 23.60
C HIS A 340 -6.36 20.25 24.21
N GLY A 341 -6.87 20.50 25.43
CA GLY A 341 -6.67 21.77 26.15
C GLY A 341 -7.24 23.02 25.45
N HIS A 342 -8.18 22.85 24.52
CA HIS A 342 -8.97 23.96 23.96
C HIS A 342 -10.00 24.43 25.00
N GLN A 343 -10.41 25.69 24.90
CA GLN A 343 -11.42 26.27 25.82
C GLN A 343 -12.85 26.07 25.33
N ASP A 344 -13.01 25.46 24.15
CA ASP A 344 -14.28 25.24 23.48
C ASP A 344 -14.21 23.95 22.62
N LEU A 345 -15.31 23.63 21.93
CA LEU A 345 -15.47 22.45 21.09
C LEU A 345 -14.37 22.36 20.02
N VAL A 346 -13.84 21.16 19.83
CA VAL A 346 -12.93 20.84 18.71
C VAL A 346 -13.78 20.45 17.51
N GLN A 347 -13.60 21.15 16.39
CA GLN A 347 -14.41 21.03 15.18
C GLN A 347 -13.66 20.39 14.01
N ALA A 348 -12.34 20.60 13.97
CA ALA A 348 -11.46 20.12 12.92
C ALA A 348 -10.26 19.38 13.51
N VAL A 349 -9.91 18.24 12.91
CA VAL A 349 -8.72 17.46 13.24
C VAL A 349 -8.08 17.03 11.94
N ALA A 350 -6.74 17.12 11.85
CA ALA A 350 -5.99 16.65 10.70
C ALA A 350 -4.65 16.05 11.14
N PHE A 351 -4.28 14.92 10.54
CA PHE A 351 -2.97 14.31 10.71
C PHE A 351 -2.06 14.66 9.54
N ASN A 352 -0.74 14.69 9.79
CA ASN A 352 0.23 14.76 8.71
C ASN A 352 0.35 13.39 8.00
N ALA A 353 1.05 13.37 6.87
CA ALA A 353 1.23 12.16 6.05
C ALA A 353 1.88 10.97 6.79
N TYR A 354 2.62 11.23 7.87
CA TYR A 354 3.32 10.21 8.66
C TYR A 354 2.49 9.68 9.84
N GLY A 355 1.37 10.32 10.18
CA GLY A 355 0.53 9.96 11.34
C GLY A 355 1.19 10.22 12.70
N ASP A 356 2.31 10.93 12.74
CA ASP A 356 3.06 11.28 13.96
C ASP A 356 2.82 12.73 14.41
N ARG A 357 2.09 13.53 13.63
CA ARG A 357 1.63 14.87 14.02
C ARG A 357 0.14 15.03 13.81
N CYS A 358 -0.50 15.73 14.73
CA CYS A 358 -1.93 16.01 14.70
C CYS A 358 -2.16 17.51 14.95
N ALA A 359 -3.02 18.13 14.15
CA ALA A 359 -3.51 19.49 14.36
C ALA A 359 -4.99 19.45 14.75
N THR A 360 -5.37 20.23 15.75
CA THR A 360 -6.76 20.41 16.18
C THR A 360 -7.17 21.87 16.06
N GLY A 361 -8.36 22.12 15.54
CA GLY A 361 -8.97 23.43 15.38
C GLY A 361 -10.28 23.49 16.14
N SER A 362 -10.51 24.59 16.85
CA SER A 362 -11.64 24.74 17.76
C SER A 362 -12.49 25.98 17.46
N VAL A 363 -13.68 26.00 18.04
CA VAL A 363 -14.56 27.18 18.13
C VAL A 363 -13.84 28.38 18.77
N ASP A 364 -12.85 28.13 19.64
CA ASP A 364 -12.02 29.19 20.27
C ASP A 364 -11.10 29.96 19.30
N GLY A 365 -11.10 29.59 18.01
CA GLY A 365 -10.30 30.21 16.95
C GLY A 365 -8.82 29.89 16.98
N LYS A 366 -8.40 28.95 17.84
CA LYS A 366 -7.00 28.52 17.96
C LYS A 366 -6.76 27.19 17.25
N ILE A 367 -5.57 27.07 16.69
CA ILE A 367 -5.03 25.78 16.24
C ILE A 367 -4.02 25.32 17.29
N LYS A 368 -4.06 24.02 17.60
CA LYS A 368 -3.05 23.35 18.42
C LYS A 368 -2.42 22.22 17.61
N VAL A 369 -1.11 22.07 17.74
CA VAL A 369 -0.37 20.98 17.10
C VAL A 369 0.22 20.08 18.18
N PHE A 370 0.17 18.79 17.95
CA PHE A 370 0.70 17.75 18.84
C PHE A 370 1.62 16.82 18.05
N ASN A 371 2.72 16.40 18.67
CA ASN A 371 3.68 15.46 18.12
C ASN A 371 3.62 14.15 18.91
N ARG A 372 3.63 13.02 18.21
CA ARG A 372 3.68 11.70 18.79
C ARG A 372 5.13 11.25 18.93
N HIS A 373 5.55 10.93 20.15
CA HIS A 373 6.89 10.39 20.41
C HIS A 373 6.95 8.87 20.12
N LYS A 374 8.17 8.30 20.14
CA LYS A 374 8.43 6.88 19.84
C LYS A 374 7.74 5.90 20.82
N ASP A 375 7.41 6.38 22.01
CA ASP A 375 6.63 5.67 23.04
C ASP A 375 5.12 5.65 22.74
N GLY A 376 4.68 6.37 21.70
CA GLY A 376 3.30 6.48 21.29
C GLY A 376 2.52 7.61 21.97
N VAL A 377 3.16 8.36 22.88
CA VAL A 377 2.55 9.44 23.66
C VAL A 377 2.50 10.74 22.84
N TRP A 378 1.39 11.45 22.94
CA TRP A 378 1.19 12.73 22.27
C TRP A 378 1.59 13.89 23.17
N HIS A 379 2.50 14.72 22.66
CA HIS A 379 2.97 15.93 23.33
C HIS A 379 2.52 17.17 22.58
N HIS A 380 2.10 18.18 23.33
CA HIS A 380 1.80 19.50 22.77
C HIS A 380 3.05 20.11 22.12
N CYS A 381 2.89 20.64 20.91
CA CYS A 381 3.94 21.27 20.11
C CYS A 381 3.77 22.79 20.03
N ASP A 382 2.59 23.26 19.63
CA ASP A 382 2.32 24.68 19.43
C ASP A 382 0.84 25.06 19.64
N THR A 383 0.56 26.34 19.93
CA THR A 383 -0.78 26.92 19.96
C THR A 383 -0.74 28.38 19.53
N TRP A 384 -1.59 28.76 18.59
CA TRP A 384 -1.75 30.15 18.17
C TRP A 384 -3.20 30.47 17.81
N GLY A 385 -3.54 31.76 17.84
CA GLY A 385 -4.86 32.28 17.42
C GLY A 385 -4.93 32.41 15.91
N ALA A 386 -5.38 31.37 15.22
CA ALA A 386 -5.38 31.29 13.76
C ALA A 386 -6.50 32.12 13.10
N HIS A 387 -7.69 32.09 13.68
CA HIS A 387 -8.90 32.74 13.17
C HIS A 387 -9.59 33.56 14.26
N GLY A 388 -10.46 34.48 13.84
CA GLY A 388 -11.24 35.32 14.77
C GLY A 388 -12.47 34.63 15.35
N GLY A 389 -12.70 33.37 14.98
CA GLY A 389 -13.82 32.53 15.39
C GLY A 389 -13.57 31.09 14.99
N GLU A 390 -14.63 30.30 14.94
CA GLU A 390 -14.57 28.85 14.72
C GLU A 390 -13.75 28.41 13.51
N ILE A 391 -12.91 27.39 13.72
CA ILE A 391 -12.16 26.71 12.67
C ILE A 391 -13.00 25.55 12.15
N LEU A 392 -13.42 25.65 10.89
CA LEU A 392 -14.32 24.68 10.24
C LEU A 392 -13.58 23.46 9.70
N GLU A 393 -12.40 23.66 9.10
CA GLU A 393 -11.64 22.61 8.44
C GLU A 393 -10.13 22.84 8.59
N LEU A 394 -9.40 21.73 8.63
CA LEU A 394 -7.94 21.66 8.64
C LEU A 394 -7.47 20.62 7.63
N GLN A 395 -6.30 20.85 7.03
CA GLN A 395 -5.60 19.89 6.18
C GLN A 395 -4.09 20.07 6.32
N TRP A 396 -3.34 18.99 6.54
CA TRP A 396 -1.89 19.00 6.37
C TRP A 396 -1.54 18.83 4.90
N LEU A 397 -0.55 19.58 4.43
CA LEU A 397 -0.01 19.41 3.10
C LEU A 397 1.23 18.49 3.10
N PRO A 398 1.54 17.84 1.97
CA PRO A 398 2.73 17.01 1.84
C PRO A 398 4.02 17.79 2.16
N PRO A 399 5.01 17.16 2.81
CA PRO A 399 6.29 17.79 3.14
C PRO A 399 7.11 18.20 1.90
N THR A 400 6.75 17.67 0.72
CA THR A 400 7.32 18.01 -0.59
C THR A 400 6.98 19.43 -1.06
N VAL A 401 5.89 20.02 -0.55
CA VAL A 401 5.57 21.45 -0.74
C VAL A 401 6.44 22.29 0.20
N TYR A 402 6.34 22.01 1.50
CA TYR A 402 7.08 22.68 2.56
C TYR A 402 7.10 21.74 3.79
N PRO A 403 8.20 21.66 4.57
CA PRO A 403 8.39 20.60 5.58
C PRO A 403 7.22 20.38 6.53
N ASN A 404 6.60 21.46 7.02
CA ASN A 404 5.39 21.40 7.84
C ASN A 404 4.47 22.56 7.47
N LEU A 405 3.37 22.24 6.78
CA LEU A 405 2.43 23.22 6.26
C LEU A 405 0.99 22.79 6.56
N ILE A 406 0.24 23.68 7.20
CA ILE A 406 -1.14 23.45 7.61
C ILE A 406 -2.04 24.46 6.90
N ALA A 407 -3.11 23.98 6.29
CA ALA A 407 -4.18 24.79 5.76
C ALA A 407 -5.36 24.82 6.74
N SER A 408 -6.00 25.98 6.87
CA SER A 408 -7.18 26.16 7.72
C SER A 408 -8.25 27.04 7.07
N LEU A 409 -9.50 26.78 7.46
CA LEU A 409 -10.65 27.59 7.07
C LEU A 409 -11.44 28.01 8.32
N GLY A 410 -11.63 29.32 8.48
CA GLY A 410 -12.44 29.88 9.56
C GLY A 410 -13.89 30.17 9.14
N ILE A 411 -14.80 30.24 10.11
CA ILE A 411 -16.23 30.55 9.93
C ILE A 411 -16.47 31.88 9.21
N GLU A 412 -15.54 32.83 9.35
CA GLU A 412 -15.56 34.12 8.66
C GLU A 412 -15.30 34.00 7.14
N GLY A 413 -14.99 32.79 6.64
CA GLY A 413 -14.75 32.52 5.23
C GLY A 413 -13.35 32.90 4.76
N ARG A 414 -12.37 32.88 5.67
CA ARG A 414 -10.95 33.09 5.36
C ARG A 414 -10.22 31.77 5.31
N PHE A 415 -9.55 31.52 4.20
CA PHE A 415 -8.59 30.45 4.04
C PHE A 415 -7.19 30.95 4.40
N LYS A 416 -6.41 30.15 5.14
CA LYS A 416 -5.05 30.49 5.55
C LYS A 416 -4.09 29.31 5.45
N LEU A 417 -2.84 29.58 5.10
CA LEU A 417 -1.73 28.64 5.16
C LEU A 417 -0.74 29.03 6.27
N TRP A 418 -0.29 28.03 7.03
CA TRP A 418 0.62 28.20 8.16
C TRP A 418 1.85 27.33 7.96
N ALA A 419 2.99 27.98 7.70
CA ALA A 419 4.29 27.34 7.58
C ALA A 419 4.96 27.28 8.96
N GLU A 420 5.47 26.11 9.34
CA GLU A 420 6.26 25.98 10.56
C GLU A 420 7.66 26.57 10.37
N ASP A 421 8.10 27.40 11.31
CA ASP A 421 9.49 27.74 11.54
C ASP A 421 10.01 26.93 12.73
N PRO A 422 10.80 25.86 12.51
CA PRO A 422 11.36 25.04 13.59
C PRO A 422 12.33 25.81 14.49
N SER A 423 12.89 26.93 14.00
CA SER A 423 13.81 27.78 14.77
C SER A 423 13.09 28.72 15.74
N ALA A 424 11.79 28.94 15.56
CA ALA A 424 10.99 29.76 16.45
C ALA A 424 10.67 29.02 17.77
N ALA A 425 10.52 29.82 18.83
CA ALA A 425 10.10 29.32 20.12
C ALA A 425 8.70 28.67 20.03
N PRO A 426 8.40 27.63 20.84
CA PRO A 426 7.04 27.13 21.01
C PRO A 426 6.07 28.28 21.33
N GLY A 427 4.87 28.27 20.74
CA GLY A 427 3.93 29.40 20.75
C GLY A 427 4.04 30.33 19.52
N ARG A 428 5.09 30.17 18.71
CA ARG A 428 5.38 31.05 17.55
C ARG A 428 5.84 30.29 16.31
N ARG A 429 5.85 28.96 16.33
CA ARG A 429 6.38 28.15 15.22
C ARG A 429 5.54 28.29 13.96
N PHE A 430 4.22 28.31 14.11
CA PHE A 430 3.30 28.50 12.98
C PHE A 430 2.83 29.96 12.82
N SER A 431 3.34 30.88 13.64
CA SER A 431 2.94 32.29 13.60
C SER A 431 4.14 33.22 13.76
N ALA A 432 4.64 33.77 12.65
CA ALA A 432 5.60 34.87 12.70
C ALA A 432 4.90 36.12 13.26
N SER A 433 5.17 36.51 14.51
CA SER A 433 4.63 37.73 15.12
C SER A 433 5.74 38.75 15.34
N SER A 434 5.74 39.85 14.57
CA SER A 434 6.70 40.94 14.73
C SER A 434 6.20 42.13 15.56
N ARG A 435 4.89 42.25 15.84
CA ARG A 435 4.21 43.18 16.79
C ARG A 435 2.75 43.36 16.34
N ALA A 436 1.82 42.53 16.83
CA ALA A 436 0.37 42.80 16.96
C ALA A 436 -0.38 41.48 17.25
N THR A 437 -1.57 41.61 17.82
CA THR A 437 -2.54 40.61 18.31
C THR A 437 -3.03 39.55 17.30
N THR A 438 -2.48 39.48 16.08
CA THR A 438 -2.86 38.52 15.04
C THR A 438 -1.64 37.79 14.50
N SER A 439 -1.66 36.45 14.54
CA SER A 439 -0.66 35.60 13.89
C SER A 439 -0.64 35.84 12.38
N LYS A 440 0.55 36.10 11.80
CA LYS A 440 0.69 36.26 10.35
C LYS A 440 0.74 34.87 9.69
N ALA A 441 -0.23 34.60 8.82
CA ALA A 441 -0.24 33.42 7.96
C ALA A 441 0.79 33.57 6.83
N ALA A 442 1.30 32.45 6.31
CA ALA A 442 2.18 32.43 5.13
C ALA A 442 1.42 32.89 3.87
N TYR A 443 0.13 32.53 3.79
CA TYR A 443 -0.80 32.97 2.75
C TYR A 443 -2.20 33.07 3.33
N GLU A 444 -2.99 34.02 2.83
CA GLU A 444 -4.38 34.21 3.21
C GLU A 444 -5.22 34.54 1.96
N MET A 445 -6.37 33.91 1.85
CA MET A 445 -7.35 34.22 0.81
C MET A 445 -8.74 34.40 1.43
N ARG A 446 -9.47 35.40 0.94
CA ARG A 446 -10.82 35.74 1.37
C ARG A 446 -11.71 35.95 0.16
N SER A 447 -12.92 35.41 0.21
CA SER A 447 -13.92 35.71 -0.81
C SER A 447 -14.40 37.17 -0.72
N PRO A 448 -14.54 37.87 -1.86
CA PRO A 448 -15.01 39.26 -1.87
C PRO A 448 -16.49 39.39 -1.49
N LYS A 449 -17.30 38.32 -1.63
CA LYS A 449 -18.77 38.42 -1.53
C LYS A 449 -19.41 37.42 -0.57
N TYR A 450 -19.01 36.15 -0.65
CA TYR A 450 -19.63 35.06 0.10
C TYR A 450 -18.59 34.21 0.81
N PRO A 451 -18.68 34.01 2.13
CA PRO A 451 -17.64 33.33 2.88
C PRO A 451 -17.47 31.88 2.39
N TYR A 452 -16.23 31.40 2.41
CA TYR A 452 -15.93 29.99 2.14
C TYR A 452 -16.45 29.08 3.26
N ARG A 453 -16.82 27.84 2.89
CA ARG A 453 -17.39 26.82 3.79
C ARG A 453 -16.68 25.48 3.73
N SER A 454 -16.00 25.18 2.64
CA SER A 454 -15.13 24.00 2.55
C SER A 454 -13.98 24.29 1.59
N PHE A 455 -12.85 23.62 1.84
CA PHE A 455 -11.71 23.66 0.95
C PHE A 455 -11.09 22.27 0.78
N SER A 456 -10.32 22.10 -0.28
CA SER A 456 -9.43 20.95 -0.45
C SER A 456 -8.20 21.39 -1.20
N MET A 457 -7.05 20.85 -0.83
CA MET A 457 -5.81 21.03 -1.56
C MET A 457 -5.24 19.70 -2.04
N LYS A 458 -4.54 19.74 -3.18
CA LYS A 458 -3.82 18.61 -3.77
C LYS A 458 -2.48 19.11 -4.29
N HIS A 459 -1.41 18.36 -4.06
CA HIS A 459 -0.10 18.64 -4.64
C HIS A 459 0.28 17.48 -5.57
N ASN A 460 0.77 17.81 -6.77
CA ASN A 460 1.39 16.85 -7.66
C ASN A 460 2.91 16.99 -7.52
N GLU A 461 3.57 15.95 -7.02
CA GLU A 461 5.01 15.97 -6.77
C GLU A 461 5.84 15.97 -8.06
N GLU A 462 5.30 15.38 -9.15
CA GLU A 462 5.98 15.28 -10.44
C GLU A 462 5.94 16.61 -11.18
N THR A 463 4.76 17.24 -11.28
CA THR A 463 4.64 18.55 -11.95
C THR A 463 4.98 19.73 -11.05
N ARG A 464 5.14 19.50 -9.74
CA ARG A 464 5.31 20.52 -8.69
C ARG A 464 4.13 21.48 -8.56
N HIS A 465 2.98 21.21 -9.18
CA HIS A 465 1.81 22.08 -9.09
C HIS A 465 0.99 21.79 -7.82
N THR A 466 0.50 22.86 -7.18
CA THR A 466 -0.41 22.79 -6.04
C THR A 466 -1.77 23.38 -6.41
N TYR A 467 -2.82 22.60 -6.17
CA TYR A 467 -4.19 22.97 -6.48
C TYR A 467 -4.98 23.26 -5.21
N LEU A 468 -5.81 24.30 -5.25
CA LEU A 468 -6.68 24.71 -4.16
C LEU A 468 -8.12 24.89 -4.67
N ALA A 469 -9.04 24.12 -4.11
CA ALA A 469 -10.47 24.24 -4.36
C ALA A 469 -11.15 24.93 -3.17
N LEU A 470 -11.95 25.96 -3.44
CA LEU A 470 -12.69 26.74 -2.44
C LEU A 470 -14.17 26.83 -2.79
N LEU A 471 -15.02 26.40 -1.85
CA LEU A 471 -16.47 26.38 -2.00
C LEU A 471 -17.12 27.40 -1.07
N SER A 472 -17.90 28.32 -1.63
CA SER A 472 -18.59 29.41 -0.90
C SER A 472 -20.00 29.05 -0.45
N THR A 473 -20.57 29.83 0.48
CA THR A 473 -21.96 29.66 0.97
C THR A 473 -23.03 29.75 -0.10
N GLU A 474 -22.75 30.34 -1.26
CA GLU A 474 -23.74 30.42 -2.36
C GLU A 474 -23.66 29.25 -3.33
N GLY A 475 -22.81 28.24 -3.06
CA GLY A 475 -22.62 27.10 -3.95
C GLY A 475 -21.64 27.36 -5.10
N ARG A 476 -20.88 28.46 -5.07
CA ARG A 476 -19.81 28.73 -6.05
C ARG A 476 -18.52 28.05 -5.63
N LEU A 477 -17.98 27.21 -6.52
CA LEU A 477 -16.68 26.55 -6.41
C LEU A 477 -15.67 27.27 -7.30
N VAL A 478 -14.52 27.62 -6.75
CA VAL A 478 -13.40 28.21 -7.48
C VAL A 478 -12.17 27.32 -7.28
N VAL A 479 -11.46 27.02 -8.36
CA VAL A 479 -10.23 26.23 -8.32
C VAL A 479 -9.06 27.12 -8.72
N TYR A 480 -8.00 27.05 -7.93
CA TYR A 480 -6.76 27.77 -8.13
C TYR A 480 -5.59 26.80 -8.32
N GLU A 481 -4.56 27.27 -9.01
CA GLU A 481 -3.30 26.57 -9.25
C GLU A 481 -2.13 27.44 -8.78
N ASN A 482 -1.10 26.80 -8.25
CA ASN A 482 0.18 27.39 -7.92
C ASN A 482 1.27 26.51 -8.56
N GLU A 483 1.93 27.04 -9.58
CA GLU A 483 2.96 26.34 -10.35
C GLU A 483 4.34 26.40 -9.66
N GLN A 484 4.51 27.34 -8.73
CA GLN A 484 5.75 27.57 -7.98
C GLN A 484 5.49 27.35 -6.49
N PRO A 485 5.58 26.10 -5.99
CA PRO A 485 5.25 25.75 -4.60
C PRO A 485 6.14 26.45 -3.57
N GLU A 486 7.36 26.82 -3.94
CA GLU A 486 8.24 27.68 -3.15
C GLU A 486 7.67 29.09 -2.93
N ASN A 487 6.87 29.60 -3.86
CA ASN A 487 6.15 30.86 -3.75
C ASN A 487 4.68 30.61 -3.35
N MET A 488 4.46 30.37 -2.06
CA MET A 488 3.12 30.15 -1.50
C MET A 488 2.20 31.39 -1.56
N SER A 489 2.68 32.54 -2.05
CA SER A 489 1.90 33.79 -2.07
C SER A 489 1.01 33.96 -3.31
N GLU A 490 1.21 33.13 -4.32
CA GLU A 490 0.58 33.30 -5.64
C GLU A 490 -0.24 32.07 -6.02
N TYR A 491 -1.56 32.26 -6.16
CA TYR A 491 -2.49 31.25 -6.63
C TYR A 491 -3.32 31.85 -7.77
N THR A 492 -3.21 31.27 -8.96
CA THR A 492 -3.93 31.71 -10.16
C THR A 492 -5.24 30.97 -10.29
N GLN A 493 -6.34 31.66 -10.59
CA GLN A 493 -7.64 31.01 -10.77
C GLN A 493 -7.65 30.27 -12.12
N ILE A 494 -7.91 28.96 -12.09
CA ILE A 494 -7.99 28.13 -13.30
C ILE A 494 -9.44 27.97 -13.80
N ASP A 495 -10.39 27.79 -12.88
CA ASP A 495 -11.80 27.61 -13.24
C ASP A 495 -12.74 28.04 -12.09
N GLU A 496 -13.99 28.32 -12.45
CA GLU A 496 -15.07 28.71 -11.54
C GLU A 496 -16.40 28.15 -12.04
N LEU A 497 -17.17 27.54 -11.13
CA LEU A 497 -18.44 26.92 -11.48
C LEU A 497 -19.46 26.91 -10.33
N SER A 498 -20.75 26.85 -10.68
CA SER A 498 -21.85 26.74 -9.73
C SER A 498 -22.20 25.27 -9.48
N ILE A 499 -22.27 24.86 -8.21
CA ILE A 499 -22.55 23.49 -7.78
C ILE A 499 -24.05 23.27 -7.55
N CYS A 500 -24.78 24.30 -7.15
CA CYS A 500 -26.23 24.25 -6.96
C CYS A 500 -26.84 25.64 -7.13
N PRO A 501 -28.17 25.75 -7.28
CA PRO A 501 -28.85 27.02 -7.14
C PRO A 501 -28.51 27.68 -5.81
N LYS A 502 -28.45 29.01 -5.80
CA LYS A 502 -28.12 29.78 -4.60
C LYS A 502 -29.12 29.46 -3.48
N PRO A 503 -28.67 29.01 -2.30
CA PRO A 503 -29.55 28.72 -1.17
C PRO A 503 -30.31 29.96 -0.68
N SER A 504 -31.50 29.73 -0.14
CA SER A 504 -32.34 30.77 0.44
C SER A 504 -31.70 31.32 1.73
N ARG A 505 -32.00 32.58 2.06
CA ARG A 505 -31.47 33.19 3.28
C ARG A 505 -32.00 32.45 4.52
N GLY A 506 -31.09 31.97 5.37
CA GLY A 506 -31.44 31.24 6.60
C GLY A 506 -31.72 29.75 6.38
N GLU A 507 -31.64 29.27 5.14
CA GLU A 507 -31.66 27.84 4.84
C GLU A 507 -30.43 27.16 5.44
N GLU A 508 -30.61 25.97 6.00
CA GLU A 508 -29.49 25.16 6.46
C GLU A 508 -28.70 24.67 5.24
N ILE A 509 -27.42 25.03 5.17
CA ILE A 509 -26.55 24.68 4.06
C ILE A 509 -25.57 23.58 4.44
N SER A 510 -25.21 22.74 3.47
CA SER A 510 -24.13 21.77 3.61
C SER A 510 -23.31 21.73 2.33
N PHE A 511 -22.01 22.00 2.49
CA PHE A 511 -21.07 22.14 1.39
C PHE A 511 -19.77 21.45 1.75
N LYS A 512 -19.31 20.55 0.89
CA LYS A 512 -18.03 19.85 1.07
C LYS A 512 -17.34 19.65 -0.26
N VAL A 513 -16.04 19.92 -0.33
CA VAL A 513 -15.21 19.63 -1.50
C VAL A 513 -14.00 18.79 -1.10
N ARG A 514 -13.66 17.79 -1.93
CA ARG A 514 -12.43 17.00 -1.82
C ARG A 514 -11.86 16.71 -3.19
N PHE A 515 -10.55 16.88 -3.34
CA PHE A 515 -9.81 16.37 -4.49
C PHE A 515 -9.72 14.84 -4.46
N ASP A 516 -9.63 14.25 -5.64
CA ASP A 516 -9.19 12.87 -5.82
C ASP A 516 -7.77 12.72 -5.24
N PRO A 517 -7.56 11.91 -4.18
CA PRO A 517 -6.26 11.74 -3.54
C PRO A 517 -5.30 10.90 -4.40
N ASN A 518 -5.78 10.23 -5.44
CA ASN A 518 -4.92 9.43 -6.32
C ASN A 518 -4.12 10.35 -7.27
N LEU A 519 -2.90 9.93 -7.64
CA LEU A 519 -2.05 10.72 -8.55
C LEU A 519 -2.71 10.89 -9.92
N ASP A 520 -3.13 9.76 -10.51
CA ASP A 520 -3.76 9.68 -11.82
C ASP A 520 -5.26 9.30 -11.74
N PRO A 521 -6.05 9.48 -12.80
CA PRO A 521 -7.35 8.84 -12.96
C PRO A 521 -7.26 7.30 -12.95
N CYS A 522 -8.36 6.62 -12.60
CA CYS A 522 -8.41 5.16 -12.71
C CYS A 522 -8.18 4.68 -14.15
N TYR A 523 -7.61 3.49 -14.33
CA TYR A 523 -7.18 3.03 -15.66
C TYR A 523 -8.33 2.89 -16.69
N ASN A 524 -9.57 2.65 -16.24
CA ASN A 524 -10.73 2.68 -17.13
C ASN A 524 -11.05 4.10 -17.61
N ALA A 525 -10.83 5.11 -16.78
CA ALA A 525 -10.98 6.51 -17.17
C ALA A 525 -9.92 6.91 -18.19
N LEU A 526 -8.66 6.53 -17.98
CA LEU A 526 -7.58 6.74 -18.94
C LEU A 526 -7.92 6.09 -20.29
N ARG A 527 -8.38 4.83 -20.27
CA ARG A 527 -8.80 4.12 -21.49
C ARG A 527 -9.96 4.82 -22.20
N ALA A 528 -10.91 5.34 -21.44
CA ALA A 528 -12.05 6.09 -21.98
C ALA A 528 -11.68 7.49 -22.51
N GLY A 529 -10.42 7.92 -22.39
CA GLY A 529 -9.90 9.18 -22.94
C GLY A 529 -9.79 10.33 -21.93
N VAL A 530 -9.86 10.05 -20.63
CA VAL A 530 -9.51 11.05 -19.60
C VAL A 530 -8.00 11.23 -19.60
N ALA A 531 -7.53 12.49 -19.63
CA ALA A 531 -6.11 12.81 -19.60
C ALA A 531 -5.44 12.33 -18.30
N SER A 532 -4.17 11.90 -18.37
CA SER A 532 -3.44 11.37 -17.21
C SER A 532 -3.28 12.38 -16.08
N ASP A 533 -3.15 13.66 -16.42
CA ASP A 533 -3.03 14.77 -15.48
C ASP A 533 -4.39 15.37 -15.07
N SER A 534 -5.50 14.71 -15.43
CA SER A 534 -6.85 15.17 -15.09
C SER A 534 -7.09 15.17 -13.59
N LEU A 535 -7.45 16.33 -13.05
CA LEU A 535 -7.86 16.52 -11.66
C LEU A 535 -9.27 16.01 -11.45
N GLY A 536 -9.47 15.20 -10.41
CA GLY A 536 -10.79 14.79 -9.93
C GLY A 536 -11.24 15.61 -8.72
N LEU A 537 -12.52 15.99 -8.67
CA LEU A 537 -13.15 16.64 -7.52
C LEU A 537 -14.47 15.96 -7.21
N VAL A 538 -14.71 15.64 -5.94
CA VAL A 538 -16.04 15.30 -5.42
C VAL A 538 -16.56 16.45 -4.60
N VAL A 539 -17.80 16.86 -4.87
CA VAL A 539 -18.42 18.04 -4.26
C VAL A 539 -19.82 17.68 -3.79
N ALA A 540 -20.08 17.84 -2.49
CA ALA A 540 -21.44 17.87 -1.96
C ALA A 540 -21.96 19.31 -2.00
N GLY A 541 -23.08 19.50 -2.71
CA GLY A 541 -23.88 20.71 -2.68
C GLY A 541 -25.27 20.36 -2.18
N MET A 542 -25.57 20.71 -0.92
CA MET A 542 -26.84 20.40 -0.27
C MET A 542 -27.09 18.88 -0.19
N SER A 543 -28.04 18.35 -0.96
CA SER A 543 -28.37 16.92 -1.04
C SER A 543 -27.82 16.22 -2.29
N SER A 544 -27.12 16.94 -3.18
CA SER A 544 -26.53 16.37 -4.39
C SER A 544 -25.02 16.23 -4.23
N VAL A 545 -24.46 15.13 -4.76
CA VAL A 545 -23.02 14.92 -4.85
C VAL A 545 -22.61 14.86 -6.31
N LYS A 546 -21.69 15.73 -6.70
CA LYS A 546 -21.20 15.86 -8.08
C LYS A 546 -19.73 15.51 -8.15
N ILE A 547 -19.35 14.77 -9.19
CA ILE A 547 -17.97 14.47 -9.50
C ILE A 547 -17.59 15.24 -10.75
N TYR A 548 -16.49 15.99 -10.66
CA TYR A 548 -15.91 16.75 -11.75
C TYR A 548 -14.55 16.17 -12.13
N ARG A 549 -14.22 16.27 -13.41
CA ARG A 549 -12.91 15.95 -13.97
C ARG A 549 -12.41 17.14 -14.77
N SER A 550 -11.11 17.39 -14.78
CA SER A 550 -10.54 18.47 -15.60
C SER A 550 -10.18 18.00 -17.00
N ARG A 551 -10.23 18.92 -17.95
CA ARG A 551 -9.73 18.79 -19.32
C ARG A 551 -9.04 20.09 -19.72
N ASP A 552 -8.19 20.05 -20.73
CA ASP A 552 -7.66 21.26 -21.32
C ASP A 552 -8.57 21.73 -22.46
N VAL A 553 -8.84 23.02 -22.48
CA VAL A 553 -9.60 23.72 -23.52
C VAL A 553 -8.78 24.86 -24.10
N ILE A 554 -8.99 25.19 -25.36
CA ILE A 554 -8.32 26.33 -25.99
C ILE A 554 -9.22 27.56 -25.80
N ALA A 555 -8.74 28.54 -25.03
CA ALA A 555 -9.37 29.83 -24.85
C ALA A 555 -8.61 30.88 -25.65
N THR A 556 -9.32 31.64 -26.49
CA THR A 556 -8.73 32.77 -27.21
C THR A 556 -8.93 34.04 -26.40
N SER A 557 -7.84 34.60 -25.86
CA SER A 557 -7.83 35.88 -25.15
C SER A 557 -6.96 36.86 -25.93
N TYR A 558 -7.49 38.04 -26.25
CA TYR A 558 -6.79 39.08 -27.05
C TYR A 558 -6.23 38.58 -28.39
N GLY A 559 -6.89 37.62 -29.03
CA GLY A 559 -6.47 37.05 -30.32
C GLY A 559 -5.37 35.97 -30.21
N VAL A 560 -4.89 35.65 -29.01
CA VAL A 560 -3.94 34.57 -28.76
C VAL A 560 -4.67 33.36 -28.20
N ALA A 561 -4.51 32.20 -28.83
CA ALA A 561 -5.02 30.92 -28.34
C ALA A 561 -4.12 30.41 -27.21
N GLN A 562 -4.68 30.21 -26.03
CA GLN A 562 -4.00 29.64 -24.87
C GLN A 562 -4.77 28.42 -24.37
N THR A 563 -4.04 27.39 -23.94
CA THR A 563 -4.63 26.24 -23.25
C THR A 563 -4.99 26.65 -21.83
N GLN A 564 -6.23 26.42 -21.44
CA GLN A 564 -6.75 26.64 -20.10
C GLN A 564 -7.37 25.34 -19.58
N ARG A 565 -7.19 25.05 -18.30
CA ARG A 565 -7.82 23.92 -17.64
C ARG A 565 -9.26 24.25 -17.25
N GLU A 566 -10.18 23.34 -17.54
CA GLU A 566 -11.61 23.48 -17.26
C GLU A 566 -12.16 22.19 -16.64
N PHE A 567 -13.03 22.30 -15.65
CA PHE A 567 -13.75 21.17 -15.07
C PHE A 567 -15.08 20.92 -15.80
N TYR A 568 -15.36 19.66 -16.10
CA TYR A 568 -16.65 19.21 -16.60
C TYR A 568 -17.33 18.28 -15.60
N LEU A 569 -18.67 18.27 -15.61
CA LEU A 569 -19.46 17.36 -14.78
C LEU A 569 -19.34 15.94 -15.36
N ALA A 570 -18.66 15.05 -14.62
CA ALA A 570 -18.46 13.66 -15.01
C ALA A 570 -19.68 12.80 -14.65
N VAL A 571 -20.22 12.98 -13.44
CA VAL A 571 -21.42 12.29 -12.95
C VAL A 571 -22.05 13.05 -11.77
N GLU A 572 -23.37 12.94 -11.64
CA GLU A 572 -24.14 13.46 -10.49
C GLU A 572 -24.86 12.32 -9.77
N VAL A 573 -24.78 12.33 -8.44
CA VAL A 573 -25.38 11.36 -7.53
C VAL A 573 -26.46 12.08 -6.71
N GLY A 574 -27.72 11.86 -7.07
CA GLY A 574 -28.88 12.50 -6.45
C GLY A 574 -29.79 11.54 -5.67
N VAL A 575 -29.21 10.61 -4.89
CA VAL A 575 -29.98 9.57 -4.16
C VAL A 575 -30.22 9.89 -2.68
N HIS A 576 -29.62 10.95 -2.16
CA HIS A 576 -29.66 11.32 -0.76
C HIS A 576 -31.01 11.96 -0.38
N ARG A 577 -31.48 11.69 0.84
CA ARG A 577 -32.77 12.19 1.35
C ARG A 577 -32.63 13.32 2.39
N GLY A 578 -31.45 13.92 2.47
CA GLY A 578 -31.12 15.01 3.38
C GLY A 578 -29.80 15.66 2.99
N LEU A 579 -29.34 16.60 3.82
CA LEU A 579 -28.05 17.26 3.58
C LEU A 579 -26.90 16.27 3.65
N VAL A 580 -26.01 16.30 2.67
CA VAL A 580 -24.76 15.52 2.67
C VAL A 580 -23.73 16.31 3.47
N ARG A 581 -23.36 15.79 4.65
CA ARG A 581 -22.48 16.46 5.62
C ARG A 581 -21.02 16.34 5.29
N ASP A 582 -20.62 15.21 4.69
CA ASP A 582 -19.23 14.95 4.35
C ASP A 582 -19.11 14.00 3.16
N VAL A 583 -18.01 14.13 2.44
CA VAL A 583 -17.65 13.27 1.31
C VAL A 583 -16.19 12.85 1.42
N ALA A 584 -15.91 11.62 1.04
CA ALA A 584 -14.56 11.08 0.98
C ALA A 584 -14.35 10.36 -0.35
N TRP A 585 -13.16 10.50 -0.93
CA TRP A 585 -12.73 9.77 -2.11
C TRP A 585 -11.66 8.76 -1.69
N ALA A 586 -11.82 7.49 -2.04
CA ALA A 586 -10.90 6.44 -1.66
C ALA A 586 -9.62 6.48 -2.50
N THR A 587 -8.48 6.32 -1.85
CA THR A 587 -7.22 5.96 -2.51
C THR A 587 -7.30 4.54 -3.07
N GLY A 588 -6.51 4.21 -4.10
CA GLY A 588 -6.48 2.88 -4.71
C GLY A 588 -7.29 2.77 -6.02
N ASN A 589 -7.20 3.78 -6.88
CA ASN A 589 -7.79 3.78 -8.24
C ASN A 589 -7.29 2.64 -9.16
N ILE A 590 -6.23 1.91 -8.77
CA ILE A 590 -5.73 0.68 -9.44
C ILE A 590 -6.77 -0.44 -9.53
N ARG A 591 -7.93 -0.28 -8.90
CA ARG A 591 -9.11 -1.16 -9.03
C ARG A 591 -9.83 -1.00 -10.36
N GLY A 592 -9.55 0.08 -11.11
CA GLY A 592 -10.17 0.39 -12.40
C GLY A 592 -11.42 1.24 -12.31
N TYR A 593 -11.82 1.63 -11.12
CA TYR A 593 -12.96 2.50 -10.88
C TYR A 593 -12.65 3.37 -9.69
N ASP A 594 -13.34 4.50 -9.59
CA ASP A 594 -13.24 5.35 -8.41
C ASP A 594 -14.24 4.88 -7.35
N THR A 595 -13.92 5.10 -6.08
CA THR A 595 -14.82 4.82 -4.97
C THR A 595 -14.96 6.06 -4.13
N ILE A 596 -16.20 6.48 -3.87
CA ILE A 596 -16.50 7.61 -2.98
C ILE A 596 -17.45 7.17 -1.89
N ALA A 597 -17.38 7.83 -0.73
CA ALA A 597 -18.33 7.66 0.36
C ALA A 597 -18.94 9.00 0.74
N THR A 598 -20.17 8.95 1.25
CA THR A 598 -20.94 10.13 1.66
C THR A 598 -21.56 9.90 3.03
N ALA A 599 -21.50 10.91 3.89
CA ALA A 599 -22.22 10.97 5.17
C ALA A 599 -23.44 11.88 5.00
N CYS A 600 -24.62 11.43 5.41
CA CYS A 600 -25.85 12.18 5.20
C CYS A 600 -26.64 12.36 6.50
N GLN A 601 -27.36 13.49 6.57
CA GLN A 601 -28.31 13.80 7.63
C GLN A 601 -29.44 12.78 7.74
N ASP A 602 -29.72 12.00 6.68
CA ASP A 602 -30.69 10.90 6.70
C ASP A 602 -30.24 9.67 7.52
N GLY A 603 -29.06 9.76 8.15
CA GLY A 603 -28.51 8.75 9.04
C GLY A 603 -27.84 7.57 8.34
N CYS A 604 -27.65 7.67 7.03
CA CYS A 604 -26.96 6.65 6.24
C CYS A 604 -25.60 7.13 5.74
N VAL A 605 -24.61 6.24 5.80
CA VAL A 605 -23.39 6.33 4.99
C VAL A 605 -23.63 5.58 3.70
N ARG A 606 -23.28 6.16 2.56
CA ARG A 606 -23.38 5.48 1.26
C ARG A 606 -22.03 5.40 0.60
N VAL A 607 -21.73 4.24 0.01
CA VAL A 607 -20.51 4.01 -0.78
C VAL A 607 -20.91 3.81 -2.24
N PHE A 608 -20.30 4.59 -3.12
CA PHE A 608 -20.54 4.56 -4.55
C PHE A 608 -19.28 4.12 -5.28
N ARG A 609 -19.47 3.20 -6.23
CA ARG A 609 -18.49 2.88 -7.27
C ARG A 609 -18.78 3.73 -8.49
N ILE A 610 -17.75 4.39 -9.01
CA ILE A 610 -17.83 5.26 -10.18
C ILE A 610 -17.06 4.58 -11.31
N ASP A 611 -17.81 4.03 -12.26
CA ASP A 611 -17.26 3.38 -13.44
C ASP A 611 -17.15 4.38 -14.60
N THR A 612 -16.15 4.17 -15.45
CA THR A 612 -15.97 4.92 -16.69
C THR A 612 -16.15 3.97 -17.88
N PRO A 613 -17.35 3.92 -18.48
CA PRO A 613 -17.61 3.06 -19.61
C PRO A 613 -16.69 3.38 -20.78
N HIS A 614 -16.14 2.34 -21.42
CA HIS A 614 -15.37 2.42 -22.66
C HIS A 614 -15.85 1.33 -23.60
N SER A 615 -15.72 1.53 -24.91
CA SER A 615 -16.09 0.51 -25.90
C SER A 615 -15.06 -0.63 -25.89
N ALA A 616 -15.53 -1.88 -25.86
CA ALA A 616 -14.65 -3.04 -25.95
C ALA A 616 -14.00 -3.17 -27.34
N ASP A 617 -14.66 -2.63 -28.37
CA ASP A 617 -14.27 -2.71 -29.78
C ASP A 617 -13.59 -1.43 -30.29
N ASP A 618 -13.08 -0.58 -29.39
CA ASP A 618 -12.40 0.68 -29.73
C ASP A 618 -11.02 0.50 -30.39
N GLY A 619 -10.54 -0.74 -30.51
CA GLY A 619 -9.21 -1.06 -31.04
C GLY A 619 -8.06 -0.59 -30.16
N LYS A 620 -8.33 0.03 -29.00
CA LYS A 620 -7.33 0.52 -28.06
C LYS A 620 -6.88 -0.61 -27.15
N THR A 621 -5.57 -0.78 -27.00
CA THR A 621 -4.98 -1.77 -26.11
C THR A 621 -4.69 -1.15 -24.74
N TRP A 622 -4.52 -2.01 -23.73
CA TRP A 622 -4.05 -1.60 -22.40
C TRP A 622 -2.54 -1.31 -22.35
N ALA A 623 -1.92 -0.91 -23.46
CA ALA A 623 -0.53 -0.49 -23.47
C ALA A 623 -0.41 0.89 -22.78
N THR A 624 0.59 1.07 -21.93
CA THR A 624 0.84 2.35 -21.24
C THR A 624 0.96 3.51 -22.24
N THR A 625 1.66 3.29 -23.35
CA THR A 625 1.81 4.26 -24.44
C THR A 625 0.50 4.63 -25.13
N GLU A 626 -0.58 3.86 -25.00
CA GLU A 626 -1.90 4.20 -25.54
C GLU A 626 -2.81 4.85 -24.49
N LEU A 627 -2.60 4.52 -23.21
CA LEU A 627 -3.35 5.10 -22.07
C LEU A 627 -2.84 6.49 -21.67
N THR A 628 -1.56 6.80 -21.91
CA THR A 628 -0.94 8.09 -21.59
C THR A 628 -0.72 8.98 -22.82
N LYS A 629 -1.19 8.55 -24.00
CA LYS A 629 -1.10 9.37 -25.21
C LYS A 629 -1.99 10.61 -25.03
N HIS A 630 -1.36 11.79 -24.99
CA HIS A 630 -2.04 13.03 -25.36
C HIS A 630 -2.39 12.96 -26.85
N GLU A 631 -3.57 12.43 -27.18
CA GLU A 631 -4.13 12.64 -28.50
C GLU A 631 -4.47 14.12 -28.61
N ASN A 632 -3.60 14.90 -29.27
CA ASN A 632 -3.94 16.22 -29.79
C ASN A 632 -5.06 16.05 -30.83
N HIS A 633 -6.30 15.85 -30.37
CA HIS A 633 -7.48 15.62 -31.22
C HIS A 633 -7.79 16.77 -32.18
N TYR A 634 -7.06 17.89 -32.09
CA TYR A 634 -7.21 19.05 -32.95
C TYR A 634 -6.29 19.08 -34.19
N ALA A 635 -5.26 18.22 -34.27
CA ALA A 635 -4.35 18.20 -35.42
C ALA A 635 -4.82 17.29 -36.59
N GLN A 636 -5.84 16.45 -36.39
CA GLN A 636 -6.32 15.50 -37.40
C GLN A 636 -7.60 15.93 -38.15
N ALA A 637 -8.18 17.08 -37.82
CA ALA A 637 -9.33 17.62 -38.57
C ALA A 637 -8.93 18.35 -39.86
N SER A 638 -7.64 18.54 -40.16
CA SER A 638 -7.16 19.27 -41.34
C SER A 638 -6.67 18.41 -42.51
N SER A 639 -6.68 17.07 -42.42
CA SER A 639 -5.98 16.21 -43.40
C SER A 639 -6.78 15.04 -43.98
N LYS A 640 -8.13 15.13 -44.02
CA LYS A 640 -8.96 14.27 -44.89
C LYS A 640 -10.07 15.05 -45.57
N ALA A 641 -9.70 15.84 -46.58
CA ALA A 641 -10.61 16.28 -47.64
C ALA A 641 -10.24 15.53 -48.93
N GLY A 642 -10.68 14.28 -49.04
CA GLY A 642 -10.76 13.55 -50.31
C GLY A 642 -12.19 13.65 -50.83
N GLN A 643 -12.37 14.15 -52.05
CA GLN A 643 -13.65 14.25 -52.76
C GLN A 643 -14.41 12.90 -52.76
N PRO A 644 -15.75 12.93 -52.69
CA PRO A 644 -16.52 12.88 -53.94
C PRO A 644 -17.75 13.80 -53.99
N ASN A 645 -18.18 14.08 -55.22
CA ASN A 645 -19.43 14.73 -55.60
C ASN A 645 -20.65 14.07 -54.93
N ASP A 646 -21.53 14.86 -54.30
CA ASP A 646 -22.88 15.10 -54.85
C ASP A 646 -23.64 16.15 -54.03
N LYS A 647 -24.51 16.89 -54.74
CA LYS A 647 -25.28 18.04 -54.25
C LYS A 647 -26.34 17.63 -53.23
N GLN A 648 -26.30 18.19 -52.02
CA GLN A 648 -27.50 18.66 -51.31
C GLN A 648 -27.14 19.60 -50.15
N GLN A 649 -27.81 20.74 -50.10
CA GLN A 649 -27.66 21.81 -49.11
C GLN A 649 -28.03 21.33 -47.70
N GLN A 650 -27.08 21.39 -46.76
CA GLN A 650 -27.38 21.58 -45.33
C GLN A 650 -26.36 22.55 -44.73
N GLN A 651 -26.88 23.53 -43.98
CA GLN A 651 -26.19 24.71 -43.47
C GLN A 651 -24.96 24.34 -42.61
N HIS A 652 -23.79 24.86 -42.97
CA HIS A 652 -22.65 24.94 -42.07
C HIS A 652 -22.94 25.94 -40.94
N GLN A 653 -23.13 25.45 -39.71
CA GLN A 653 -22.94 26.28 -38.52
C GLN A 653 -21.43 26.39 -38.24
N SER A 654 -20.93 27.61 -38.36
CA SER A 654 -19.56 28.03 -38.11
C SER A 654 -19.13 27.81 -36.65
N GLY A 655 -17.85 27.45 -36.45
CA GLY A 655 -17.17 27.22 -35.17
C GLY A 655 -17.04 28.44 -34.25
N LEU A 656 -17.95 29.40 -34.34
CA LEU A 656 -18.12 30.50 -33.40
C LEU A 656 -18.83 30.07 -32.11
N SER A 657 -19.52 28.92 -32.12
CA SER A 657 -20.23 28.39 -30.94
C SER A 657 -19.31 27.90 -29.83
N ALA A 658 -18.08 27.47 -30.14
CA ALA A 658 -17.12 27.02 -29.13
C ALA A 658 -16.53 28.18 -28.31
N SER A 659 -16.27 29.34 -28.93
CA SER A 659 -15.81 30.54 -28.23
C SER A 659 -16.93 31.36 -27.60
N LEU A 660 -18.18 31.22 -28.09
CA LEU A 660 -19.36 31.81 -27.44
C LEU A 660 -19.84 30.97 -26.24
N ALA A 661 -19.35 29.74 -26.11
CA ALA A 661 -19.60 28.85 -24.97
C ALA A 661 -18.64 29.06 -23.79
N LYS A 662 -18.25 30.32 -23.50
CA LYS A 662 -18.30 30.75 -22.09
C LYS A 662 -19.78 30.73 -21.67
N SER A 663 -20.35 29.52 -21.55
CA SER A 663 -21.58 29.31 -20.81
C SER A 663 -21.31 29.90 -19.44
N GLY A 664 -22.05 30.95 -19.09
CA GLY A 664 -21.61 31.95 -18.11
C GLY A 664 -21.06 31.32 -16.83
N SER A 665 -20.07 31.99 -16.22
CA SER A 665 -19.46 31.69 -14.91
C SER A 665 -20.45 31.60 -13.73
N HIS A 666 -21.76 31.59 -14.02
CA HIS A 666 -22.89 31.56 -13.12
C HIS A 666 -23.85 30.38 -13.38
N VAL A 667 -23.62 29.56 -14.40
CA VAL A 667 -24.52 28.47 -14.78
C VAL A 667 -23.96 27.13 -14.29
N GLU A 668 -24.86 26.30 -13.77
CA GLU A 668 -24.55 24.93 -13.37
C GLU A 668 -24.04 24.12 -14.59
N ARG A 669 -22.89 23.46 -14.43
CA ARG A 669 -22.28 22.69 -15.52
C ARG A 669 -23.04 21.39 -15.73
N HIS A 670 -23.44 21.13 -16.97
CA HIS A 670 -24.02 19.85 -17.39
C HIS A 670 -23.09 19.14 -18.38
N PHE A 671 -23.17 17.81 -18.42
CA PHE A 671 -22.44 17.03 -19.41
C PHE A 671 -22.94 17.37 -20.83
N SER A 672 -22.04 17.81 -21.70
CA SER A 672 -22.37 18.25 -23.06
C SER A 672 -21.72 17.40 -24.15
N GLY A 673 -20.87 16.43 -23.79
CA GLY A 673 -20.19 15.56 -24.75
C GLY A 673 -19.14 16.28 -25.61
N GLN A 674 -18.68 17.44 -25.15
CA GLN A 674 -17.62 18.19 -25.83
C GLN A 674 -16.29 17.40 -25.82
N PRO A 675 -15.37 17.66 -26.75
CA PRO A 675 -14.09 16.95 -26.81
C PRO A 675 -13.34 16.94 -25.47
N GLY A 676 -12.83 15.79 -25.04
CA GLY A 676 -12.18 15.61 -23.74
C GLY A 676 -13.12 15.48 -22.53
N GLN A 677 -14.45 15.54 -22.72
CA GLN A 677 -15.40 15.13 -21.68
C GLN A 677 -15.67 13.63 -21.77
N VAL A 678 -15.49 12.93 -20.66
CA VAL A 678 -15.81 11.50 -20.55
C VAL A 678 -16.93 11.32 -19.55
N LYS A 679 -18.01 10.65 -19.93
CA LYS A 679 -19.14 10.42 -19.04
C LYS A 679 -18.83 9.28 -18.08
N HIS A 680 -19.05 9.50 -16.80
CA HIS A 680 -18.97 8.46 -15.77
C HIS A 680 -20.37 7.95 -15.41
N VAL A 681 -20.45 6.75 -14.86
CA VAL A 681 -21.67 6.17 -14.29
C VAL A 681 -21.40 5.76 -12.86
N PHE A 682 -22.42 5.87 -11.99
CA PHE A 682 -22.29 5.47 -10.60
C PHE A 682 -23.15 4.25 -10.29
N LYS A 683 -22.69 3.45 -9.32
CA LYS A 683 -23.44 2.38 -8.70
C LYS A 683 -23.33 2.51 -7.19
N GLU A 684 -24.47 2.55 -6.50
CA GLU A 684 -24.50 2.41 -5.04
C GLU A 684 -24.08 0.98 -4.67
N VAL A 685 -22.94 0.83 -4.01
CA VAL A 685 -22.39 -0.47 -3.60
C VAL A 685 -22.86 -0.83 -2.19
N ALA A 686 -23.06 0.17 -1.35
CA ALA A 686 -23.56 -0.03 0.00
C ALA A 686 -24.34 1.19 0.51
N LYS A 687 -25.38 0.90 1.27
CA LYS A 687 -26.10 1.83 2.13
C LYS A 687 -26.01 1.31 3.57
N LEU A 688 -25.29 2.03 4.40
CA LEU A 688 -24.90 1.65 5.75
C LEU A 688 -25.66 2.53 6.74
N ASP A 689 -26.64 1.97 7.43
CA ASP A 689 -27.58 2.67 8.31
C ASP A 689 -27.30 2.44 9.81
N SER A 690 -26.03 2.16 10.15
CA SER A 690 -25.63 1.81 11.52
C SER A 690 -25.91 2.90 12.55
N HIS A 691 -25.82 4.19 12.18
CA HIS A 691 -25.97 5.32 13.09
C HIS A 691 -27.43 5.60 13.45
N ARG A 692 -28.37 5.46 12.49
CA ARG A 692 -29.80 5.83 12.59
C ARG A 692 -30.10 7.30 12.97
N THR A 693 -29.08 8.09 13.25
CA THR A 693 -29.07 9.54 13.48
C THR A 693 -28.17 10.21 12.44
N PRO A 694 -28.25 11.53 12.23
CA PRO A 694 -27.39 12.24 11.27
C PRO A 694 -25.90 11.84 11.38
N VAL A 695 -25.31 11.52 10.24
CA VAL A 695 -23.88 11.20 10.12
C VAL A 695 -23.13 12.46 9.71
N TRP A 696 -22.08 12.81 10.45
CA TRP A 696 -21.34 14.06 10.29
C TRP A 696 -20.03 13.92 9.52
N ARG A 697 -19.32 12.80 9.68
CA ARG A 697 -18.01 12.59 9.05
C ARG A 697 -17.92 11.21 8.44
N VAL A 698 -17.17 11.12 7.35
CA VAL A 698 -16.79 9.87 6.71
C VAL A 698 -15.36 9.96 6.22
N GLY A 699 -14.58 8.89 6.37
CA GLY A 699 -13.18 8.86 5.92
C GLY A 699 -12.72 7.45 5.57
N PHE A 700 -11.91 7.34 4.52
CA PHE A 700 -11.21 6.11 4.19
C PHE A 700 -9.86 6.04 4.92
N ASP A 701 -9.35 4.83 5.09
CA ASP A 701 -7.93 4.62 5.36
C ASP A 701 -7.07 4.88 4.11
N ASP A 702 -5.74 4.89 4.29
CA ASP A 702 -4.79 5.24 3.23
C ASP A 702 -4.78 4.24 2.05
N ASP A 703 -5.31 3.03 2.23
CA ASP A 703 -5.48 2.01 1.18
C ASP A 703 -6.90 1.96 0.58
N GLY A 704 -7.85 2.74 1.12
CA GLY A 704 -9.23 2.76 0.68
C GLY A 704 -10.00 1.44 0.90
N GLN A 705 -9.63 0.66 1.92
CA GLN A 705 -10.19 -0.65 2.29
C GLN A 705 -11.07 -0.59 3.54
N ILE A 706 -10.78 0.35 4.43
CA ILE A 706 -11.54 0.61 5.65
C ILE A 706 -12.24 1.96 5.49
N LEU A 707 -13.50 2.00 5.87
CA LEU A 707 -14.30 3.21 5.90
C LEU A 707 -14.74 3.45 7.35
N ALA A 708 -14.55 4.65 7.85
CA ALA A 708 -14.98 5.07 9.17
C ALA A 708 -16.05 6.15 9.07
N SER A 709 -17.02 6.15 9.99
CA SER A 709 -18.00 7.21 10.11
C SER A 709 -18.34 7.56 11.56
N THR A 710 -18.74 8.82 11.76
CA THR A 710 -19.21 9.32 13.07
C THR A 710 -20.47 10.15 12.89
N GLY A 711 -21.35 10.13 13.90
CA GLY A 711 -22.64 10.82 13.89
C GLY A 711 -23.08 11.32 15.26
N ASP A 712 -24.32 11.80 15.35
CA ASP A 712 -24.94 12.30 16.60
C ASP A 712 -25.04 11.24 17.71
N ASP A 713 -24.97 9.97 17.35
CA ASP A 713 -24.99 8.84 18.28
C ASP A 713 -23.71 8.72 19.13
N GLY A 714 -22.67 9.54 18.85
CA GLY A 714 -21.41 9.53 19.58
C GLY A 714 -20.59 8.27 19.36
N LYS A 715 -20.82 7.59 18.23
CA LYS A 715 -20.15 6.34 17.85
C LYS A 715 -19.18 6.58 16.70
N LEU A 716 -18.07 5.87 16.73
CA LEU A 716 -17.20 5.62 15.58
C LEU A 716 -17.52 4.22 15.06
N VAL A 717 -18.05 4.14 13.85
CA VAL A 717 -18.35 2.87 13.18
C VAL A 717 -17.37 2.66 12.04
N CYS A 718 -16.72 1.50 12.01
CA CYS A 718 -15.80 1.12 10.94
C CYS A 718 -16.42 0.01 10.09
N TYR A 719 -16.21 0.10 8.78
CA TYR A 719 -16.68 -0.83 7.76
C TYR A 719 -15.51 -1.34 6.95
N ARG A 720 -15.62 -2.57 6.45
CA ARG A 720 -14.65 -3.19 5.54
C ARG A 720 -15.34 -3.74 4.31
N GLN A 721 -14.61 -3.74 3.20
CA GLN A 721 -15.05 -4.41 1.99
C GLN A 721 -14.93 -5.94 2.16
N THR A 722 -16.00 -6.66 1.87
CA THR A 722 -16.03 -8.12 1.84
C THR A 722 -15.45 -8.63 0.51
N PRO A 723 -15.06 -9.92 0.38
CA PRO A 723 -14.60 -10.48 -0.88
C PRO A 723 -15.61 -10.36 -2.05
N SER A 724 -16.89 -10.21 -1.73
CA SER A 724 -17.96 -9.97 -2.72
C SER A 724 -17.99 -8.54 -3.26
N GLY A 725 -17.19 -7.63 -2.71
CA GLY A 725 -17.14 -6.21 -3.06
C GLY A 725 -18.13 -5.33 -2.29
N THR A 726 -19.01 -5.91 -1.47
CA THR A 726 -19.96 -5.18 -0.60
C THR A 726 -19.27 -4.67 0.67
N TRP A 727 -19.81 -3.63 1.31
CA TRP A 727 -19.29 -3.09 2.57
C TRP A 727 -20.09 -3.61 3.76
N ALA A 728 -19.38 -4.08 4.79
CA ALA A 728 -19.98 -4.58 6.01
C ALA A 728 -19.36 -3.93 7.24
N LYS A 729 -20.16 -3.74 8.29
CA LYS A 729 -19.69 -3.24 9.60
C LYS A 729 -18.65 -4.21 10.16
N SER A 730 -17.47 -3.69 10.49
CA SER A 730 -16.34 -4.45 11.02
C SER A 730 -16.14 -4.21 12.52
N SER A 731 -16.33 -2.98 13.00
CA SER A 731 -16.19 -2.64 14.42
C SER A 731 -17.00 -1.39 14.75
N GLU A 732 -17.29 -1.20 16.04
CA GLU A 732 -17.93 -0.01 16.59
C GLU A 732 -17.22 0.37 17.88
N LEU A 733 -16.98 1.66 18.05
CA LEU A 733 -16.44 2.28 19.25
C LEU A 733 -17.46 3.32 19.72
N ALA A 734 -17.93 3.21 20.96
CA ALA A 734 -18.88 4.14 21.55
C ALA A 734 -18.27 4.82 22.77
N MET A 735 -18.42 6.13 22.88
CA MET A 735 -18.01 6.86 24.09
C MET A 735 -18.96 6.53 25.24
N ILE A 736 -18.50 5.78 26.25
CA ILE A 736 -19.27 5.56 27.47
C ILE A 736 -19.19 6.86 28.29
N LYS A 737 -20.30 7.62 28.36
CA LYS A 737 -20.40 8.76 29.28
C LYS A 737 -20.25 8.23 30.72
N THR A 738 -19.08 8.39 31.32
CA THR A 738 -18.93 8.34 32.77
C THR A 738 -19.79 9.46 33.34
N ARG A 739 -20.88 9.11 34.03
CA ARG A 739 -21.63 10.08 34.84
C ARG A 739 -20.63 10.69 35.82
N MET A 740 -20.33 11.98 35.68
CA MET A 740 -19.71 12.73 36.75
C MET A 740 -20.66 12.66 37.95
N ALA A 741 -20.25 11.92 38.99
CA ALA A 741 -20.88 12.03 40.28
C ALA A 741 -20.67 13.47 40.75
N THR A 742 -21.75 14.24 40.85
CA THR A 742 -21.81 15.49 41.58
C THR A 742 -21.29 15.23 43.00
N VAL A 743 -20.17 15.85 43.36
CA VAL A 743 -19.76 16.04 44.76
C VAL A 743 -20.30 17.37 45.23
#